data_AF-A0A7J6SKU4-F1
#
_entry.id   AF-A0A7J6SKU4-F1
#
_cell.length_a   1.000
_cell.length_b   1.000
_cell.length_c   1.000
_cell.angle_alpha   90.00
_cell.angle_beta   90.00
_cell.angle_gamma   90.00
#
_symmetry.space_group_name_H-M   'P 1'
#
loop_
_entity.id
_entity.type
_entity.pdbx_description
1 polymer ?
#
loop_
_entity_poly.entity_id
_entity_poly.type
_entity_poly.pdbx_seq_one_letter_code
_entity_poly.pdbx_strand_id
1 'polypeptide(L)'
;MPRRLVKHEELDTACDLPVTVVNLFRMGLVCGVLAVYTPHSLSTEMGDGDSPELLASACTNSLPHPPGYPLYTILLQLWLGLGLNPHLLSACFGALASAAVFDAVLLLSMTVCSGALPLIFGITTAAHYSLATLRFHTVVEVFPLNSALLSWTFYFGTRWLLRSPGQCPWQCGLLMGLAASNQHTSLLFLPSFIFIALRRLPWSAVLKLGVCFAVGLLPYIYLPFLQGEMSWPTASMLRHILRGDYGTLSLGSATNPHANDDRVTPIAVVGAFVEDTGILSLCLGILMSVVALRCETNVRIITLVCVTSFLIYMTVFSWMANLSLESSLLRNSVYPRFWVQPLLPLHLITGVGLATLWGSGRRIAKALALCLAFVWGIEGLAHHLPTDLAHSRVLSDYYSSFLQALPPRSIVVTTGDMPAYAMKYLLGCTADRSDVRTVSEAELSSRNWWESSQRRHILPGLSHLPVPNNTENLKILMTHALRENRPLFFVHLPSFMSAGYAPDYFGTDKLIQGLALYPTGSAIRVYATEAAPKTWKALRDDQRKLTQSGSIFEGHELREGTFEAALFARQCTQFEYGMAALLQFDATAKDYAALAEDAEYWIAQCDDASLLDPHTGLATASLRVSPESWRAIGWIFSRLPQGERKAALYLKRYLQSVNELDVGNPEIERIRDYVAAVQRLISDESNTRV
;
A
#
# COMPACT_ATOMS: atom_id res chain seq x y z
N MET A 1 50.60 -10.53 8.50
CA MET A 1 50.31 -11.78 9.22
C MET A 1 49.01 -12.35 8.66
N PRO A 2 48.98 -13.62 8.22
CA PRO A 2 47.69 -14.27 7.94
C PRO A 2 46.95 -14.36 9.28
N ARG A 3 45.75 -13.79 9.35
CA ARG A 3 44.91 -13.87 10.55
C ARG A 3 44.62 -15.34 10.83
N ARG A 4 44.81 -15.74 12.09
CA ARG A 4 44.45 -17.05 12.60
C ARG A 4 42.98 -17.30 12.28
N LEU A 5 42.71 -18.42 11.61
CA LEU A 5 41.39 -19.07 11.60
C LEU A 5 40.89 -19.12 13.05
N VAL A 6 39.84 -18.38 13.37
CA VAL A 6 39.08 -18.60 14.60
C VAL A 6 38.52 -20.01 14.46
N LYS A 7 39.06 -20.96 15.24
CA LYS A 7 38.55 -22.33 15.22
C LYS A 7 37.10 -22.32 15.69
N HIS A 8 36.35 -23.34 15.31
CA HIS A 8 34.94 -23.49 15.66
C HIS A 8 34.66 -23.31 17.17
N GLU A 9 35.58 -23.80 18.01
CA GLU A 9 35.56 -23.66 19.48
C GLU A 9 35.78 -22.21 19.98
N GLU A 10 36.40 -21.34 19.19
CA GLU A 10 36.70 -19.95 19.57
C GLU A 10 35.58 -18.96 19.18
N LEU A 11 34.62 -19.36 18.34
CA LEU A 11 33.45 -18.51 17.98
C LEU A 11 32.49 -18.30 19.17
N ASP A 12 32.46 -19.24 20.13
CA ASP A 12 31.70 -19.08 21.38
C ASP A 12 32.39 -18.17 22.40
N THR A 13 33.68 -17.88 22.20
CA THR A 13 34.48 -16.96 23.03
C THR A 13 34.81 -15.64 22.34
N ALA A 14 34.51 -15.49 21.04
CA ALA A 14 34.92 -14.33 20.22
C ALA A 14 34.25 -13.01 20.64
N CYS A 15 33.04 -13.11 21.17
CA CYS A 15 32.47 -12.07 21.99
C CYS A 15 32.83 -12.47 23.42
N ASP A 16 33.73 -11.74 24.09
CA ASP A 16 34.14 -11.99 25.49
C ASP A 16 32.98 -11.80 26.50
N LEU A 17 31.74 -11.88 26.03
CA LEU A 17 30.51 -11.64 26.75
C LEU A 17 29.76 -12.95 26.96
N PRO A 18 29.23 -13.19 28.18
CA PRO A 18 28.39 -14.34 28.44
C PRO A 18 27.20 -14.42 27.47
N VAL A 19 26.79 -15.64 27.11
CA VAL A 19 25.60 -15.90 26.26
C VAL A 19 24.34 -15.19 26.81
N THR A 20 24.24 -15.07 28.13
CA THR A 20 23.16 -14.32 28.80
C THR A 20 23.15 -12.84 28.40
N VAL A 21 24.31 -12.20 28.26
CA VAL A 21 24.43 -10.81 27.82
C VAL A 21 24.00 -10.67 26.37
N VAL A 22 24.44 -11.56 25.48
CA VAL A 22 24.02 -11.55 24.07
C VAL A 22 22.49 -11.69 23.95
N ASN A 23 21.89 -12.58 24.74
CA ASN A 23 20.45 -12.76 24.78
C ASN A 23 19.71 -11.52 25.32
N LEU A 24 20.28 -10.81 26.30
CA LEU A 24 19.71 -9.54 26.78
C LEU A 24 19.71 -8.46 25.69
N PHE A 25 20.79 -8.35 24.91
CA PHE A 25 20.83 -7.42 23.77
C PHE A 25 19.84 -7.81 22.67
N ARG A 26 19.72 -9.11 22.34
CA ARG A 26 18.71 -9.59 21.39
C ARG A 26 17.30 -9.24 21.87
N MET A 27 17.00 -9.50 23.14
CA MET A 27 15.69 -9.21 23.72
C MET A 27 15.43 -7.70 23.78
N GLY A 28 16.42 -6.89 24.17
CA GLY A 28 16.33 -5.44 24.17
C GLY A 28 16.07 -4.87 22.78
N LEU A 29 16.72 -5.40 21.74
CA LEU A 29 16.47 -5.05 20.34
C LEU A 29 15.03 -5.40 19.93
N VAL A 30 14.58 -6.63 20.18
CA VAL A 30 13.21 -7.06 19.84
C VAL A 30 12.17 -6.18 20.55
N CYS A 31 12.35 -5.94 21.85
CA CYS A 31 11.48 -5.04 22.62
C CYS A 31 11.53 -3.61 22.08
N GLY A 32 12.71 -3.11 21.68
CA GLY A 32 12.86 -1.78 21.09
C GLY A 32 12.15 -1.65 19.75
N VAL A 33 12.31 -2.63 18.85
CA VAL A 33 11.59 -2.67 17.56
C VAL A 33 10.09 -2.74 17.78
N LEU A 34 9.62 -3.61 18.68
CA LEU A 34 8.20 -3.68 19.03
C LEU A 34 7.68 -2.40 19.68
N ALA A 35 8.49 -1.71 20.50
CA ALA A 35 8.11 -0.44 21.10
C ALA A 35 7.93 0.66 20.04
N VAL A 36 8.68 0.61 18.94
CA VAL A 36 8.48 1.49 17.78
C VAL A 36 7.30 1.03 16.93
N TYR A 37 7.15 -0.26 16.65
CA TYR A 37 6.12 -0.77 15.73
C TYR A 37 4.70 -0.80 16.32
N THR A 38 4.58 -1.11 17.61
CA THR A 38 3.28 -1.34 18.28
C THR A 38 2.38 -0.11 18.25
N PRO A 39 2.83 1.12 18.59
CA PRO A 39 1.98 2.30 18.51
C PRO A 39 1.37 2.51 17.13
N HIS A 40 2.15 2.28 16.07
CA HIS A 40 1.71 2.39 14.67
C HIS A 40 0.75 1.26 14.26
N SER A 41 1.00 0.05 14.73
CA SER A 41 0.13 -1.09 14.44
C SER A 41 -1.21 -0.96 15.16
N LEU A 42 -1.21 -0.47 16.39
CA LEU A 42 -2.44 -0.27 17.18
C LEU A 42 -3.26 0.93 16.70
N SER A 43 -2.62 1.94 16.09
CA SER A 43 -3.33 3.09 15.53
C SER A 43 -3.99 2.80 14.19
N THR A 44 -3.55 1.74 13.51
CA THR A 44 -4.08 1.32 12.22
C THR A 44 -5.27 0.40 12.45
N GLU A 45 -6.44 0.81 11.96
CA GLU A 45 -7.64 -0.04 11.92
C GLU A 45 -7.82 -0.68 10.54
N MET A 46 -7.43 0.04 9.50
CA MET A 46 -7.41 -0.39 8.11
C MET A 46 -6.17 0.18 7.44
N GLY A 47 -5.27 -0.68 6.97
CA GLY A 47 -4.05 -0.27 6.26
C GLY A 47 -4.33 0.17 4.80
N ASP A 48 -3.34 0.76 4.16
CA ASP A 48 -3.37 1.08 2.73
C ASP A 48 -3.18 -0.18 1.86
N GLY A 49 -3.26 -0.03 0.54
CA GLY A 49 -2.94 -1.10 -0.39
C GLY A 49 -3.86 -2.31 -0.32
N ASP A 50 -3.24 -3.48 -0.20
CA ASP A 50 -3.92 -4.79 -0.19
C ASP A 50 -4.37 -5.18 1.22
N SER A 51 -4.09 -4.35 2.24
CA SER A 51 -4.46 -4.61 3.63
C SER A 51 -5.96 -4.91 3.81
N PRO A 52 -6.90 -4.13 3.23
CA PRO A 52 -8.33 -4.42 3.39
C PRO A 52 -8.73 -5.75 2.74
N GLU A 53 -8.13 -6.10 1.60
CA GLU A 53 -8.39 -7.35 0.92
C GLU A 53 -7.90 -8.55 1.73
N LEU A 54 -6.67 -8.49 2.23
CA LEU A 54 -6.08 -9.57 3.03
C LEU A 54 -6.88 -9.82 4.31
N LEU A 55 -7.32 -8.73 4.97
CA LEU A 55 -8.20 -8.79 6.13
C LEU A 55 -9.56 -9.41 5.78
N ALA A 56 -10.24 -8.86 4.77
CA ALA A 56 -11.53 -9.34 4.31
C ALA A 56 -11.46 -10.83 3.92
N SER A 57 -10.41 -11.22 3.21
CA SER A 57 -10.16 -12.60 2.77
C SER A 57 -9.95 -13.54 3.94
N ALA A 58 -9.15 -13.13 4.93
CA ALA A 58 -8.94 -13.93 6.12
C ALA A 58 -10.25 -14.15 6.89
N CYS A 59 -11.01 -13.10 7.21
CA CYS A 59 -12.25 -13.27 8.01
C CYS A 59 -13.30 -14.13 7.32
N THR A 60 -13.43 -14.01 5.99
CA THR A 60 -14.53 -14.63 5.24
C THR A 60 -14.14 -15.91 4.52
N ASN A 61 -12.91 -16.38 4.73
CA ASN A 61 -12.36 -17.54 4.04
C ASN A 61 -12.43 -17.41 2.51
N SER A 62 -12.16 -16.19 2.02
CA SER A 62 -12.14 -15.86 0.59
C SER A 62 -10.72 -16.01 0.01
N LEU A 63 -10.64 -16.37 -1.28
CA LEU A 63 -9.38 -16.43 -2.02
C LEU A 63 -8.89 -15.01 -2.35
N PRO A 64 -7.74 -14.54 -1.83
CA PRO A 64 -7.19 -13.23 -2.21
C PRO A 64 -6.65 -13.25 -3.64
N HIS A 65 -6.26 -12.09 -4.16
CA HIS A 65 -5.66 -11.95 -5.47
C HIS A 65 -4.39 -12.82 -5.66
N PRO A 66 -4.06 -13.21 -6.91
CA PRO A 66 -2.91 -14.06 -7.21
C PRO A 66 -1.58 -13.55 -6.62
N PRO A 67 -0.78 -14.40 -5.96
CA PRO A 67 -0.85 -15.86 -5.94
C PRO A 67 -1.67 -16.45 -4.77
N GLY A 68 -2.45 -15.63 -4.06
CA GLY A 68 -3.32 -16.03 -2.95
C GLY A 68 -2.64 -16.08 -1.57
N TYR A 69 -1.32 -15.87 -1.50
CA TYR A 69 -0.51 -15.74 -0.27
C TYR A 69 -0.86 -16.75 0.85
N PRO A 70 -0.96 -18.07 0.55
CA PRO A 70 -1.59 -19.05 1.44
C PRO A 70 -0.98 -19.12 2.85
N LEU A 71 0.33 -19.01 2.98
CA LEU A 71 0.95 -19.04 4.31
C LEU A 71 0.52 -17.84 5.16
N TYR A 72 0.49 -16.64 4.57
CA TYR A 72 0.10 -15.43 5.27
C TYR A 72 -1.38 -15.45 5.65
N THR A 73 -2.25 -15.87 4.73
CA THR A 73 -3.70 -15.92 5.00
C THR A 73 -4.05 -16.91 6.10
N ILE A 74 -3.42 -18.10 6.13
CA ILE A 74 -3.59 -19.06 7.25
C ILE A 74 -3.19 -18.43 8.57
N LEU A 75 -2.02 -17.78 8.63
CA LEU A 75 -1.52 -17.17 9.87
C LEU A 75 -2.39 -15.99 10.31
N LEU A 76 -2.87 -15.19 9.36
CA LEU A 76 -3.77 -14.07 9.62
C LEU A 76 -5.13 -14.56 10.14
N GLN A 77 -5.69 -15.63 9.57
CA GLN A 77 -6.92 -16.25 10.08
C GLN A 77 -6.78 -16.76 11.51
N LEU A 78 -5.69 -17.47 11.79
CA LEU A 78 -5.41 -17.96 13.15
C LEU A 78 -5.28 -16.79 14.13
N TRP A 79 -4.58 -15.72 13.71
CA TRP A 79 -4.40 -14.52 14.53
C TRP A 79 -5.71 -13.78 14.82
N LEU A 80 -6.55 -13.60 13.80
CA LEU A 80 -7.89 -13.02 13.95
C LEU A 80 -8.78 -13.89 14.84
N GLY A 81 -8.67 -15.21 14.76
CA GLY A 81 -9.37 -16.16 15.64
C GLY A 81 -9.01 -16.03 17.12
N LEU A 82 -7.86 -15.42 17.45
CA LEU A 82 -7.47 -15.09 18.82
C LEU A 82 -8.02 -13.74 19.30
N GLY A 83 -8.72 -12.98 18.45
CA GLY A 83 -9.25 -11.65 18.77
C GLY A 83 -8.16 -10.57 18.93
N LEU A 84 -6.99 -10.76 18.33
CA LEU A 84 -5.87 -9.83 18.40
C LEU A 84 -5.91 -8.81 17.25
N ASN A 85 -5.38 -7.61 17.48
CA ASN A 85 -5.25 -6.60 16.42
C ASN A 85 -4.38 -7.19 15.27
N PRO A 86 -4.88 -7.23 14.03
CA PRO A 86 -4.21 -7.93 12.94
C PRO A 86 -2.89 -7.28 12.49
N HIS A 87 -2.73 -5.97 12.67
CA HIS A 87 -1.50 -5.26 12.33
C HIS A 87 -0.34 -5.62 13.27
N LEU A 88 -0.63 -6.04 14.51
CA LEU A 88 0.40 -6.55 15.42
C LEU A 88 1.08 -7.82 14.91
N LEU A 89 0.41 -8.62 14.07
CA LEU A 89 1.01 -9.80 13.45
C LEU A 89 2.20 -9.39 12.58
N SER A 90 2.03 -8.34 11.76
CA SER A 90 3.08 -7.76 10.94
C SER A 90 4.24 -7.22 11.79
N ALA A 91 3.93 -6.52 12.89
CA ALA A 91 4.96 -6.03 13.80
C ALA A 91 5.79 -7.16 14.43
N CYS A 92 5.13 -8.27 14.79
CA CYS A 92 5.81 -9.47 15.29
C CYS A 92 6.75 -10.05 14.24
N PHE A 93 6.31 -10.18 12.98
CA PHE A 93 7.17 -10.67 11.90
C PHE A 93 8.35 -9.73 11.63
N GLY A 94 8.12 -8.41 11.62
CA GLY A 94 9.21 -7.43 11.47
C GLY A 94 10.24 -7.52 12.61
N ALA A 95 9.81 -7.67 13.86
CA ALA A 95 10.70 -7.88 15.00
C ALA A 95 11.49 -9.21 14.89
N LEU A 96 10.86 -10.28 14.41
CA LEU A 96 11.53 -11.56 14.13
C LEU A 96 12.55 -11.43 12.99
N ALA A 97 12.28 -10.62 11.97
CA ALA A 97 13.22 -10.33 10.90
C ALA A 97 14.46 -9.58 11.44
N SER A 98 14.25 -8.52 12.25
CA SER A 98 15.33 -7.76 12.88
C SER A 98 16.20 -8.62 13.81
N ALA A 99 15.59 -9.55 14.57
CA ALA A 99 16.35 -10.48 15.39
C ALA A 99 17.28 -11.38 14.56
N ALA A 100 16.79 -11.91 13.44
CA ALA A 100 17.60 -12.73 12.54
C ALA A 100 18.70 -11.93 11.83
N VAL A 101 18.43 -10.68 11.44
CA VAL A 101 19.44 -9.76 10.90
C VAL A 101 20.53 -9.50 11.92
N PHE A 102 20.16 -9.18 13.16
CA PHE A 102 21.09 -9.00 14.27
C PHE A 102 21.97 -10.24 14.46
N ASP A 103 21.36 -11.42 14.55
CA ASP A 103 22.10 -12.67 14.79
C ASP A 103 23.03 -13.04 13.63
N ALA A 104 22.61 -12.81 12.37
CA ALA A 104 23.44 -13.06 11.20
C ALA A 104 24.67 -12.15 11.18
N VAL A 105 24.48 -10.85 11.40
CA VAL A 105 25.58 -9.86 11.44
C VAL A 105 26.47 -10.10 12.64
N LEU A 106 25.92 -10.45 13.81
CA LEU A 106 26.68 -10.79 15.01
C LEU A 106 27.64 -11.95 14.75
N LEU A 107 27.12 -13.06 14.22
CA LEU A 107 27.92 -14.26 13.91
C LEU A 107 29.04 -13.98 12.92
N LEU A 108 28.77 -13.19 11.87
CA LEU A 108 29.78 -12.81 10.89
C LEU A 108 30.80 -11.84 11.48
N SER A 109 30.35 -10.87 12.28
CA SER A 109 31.21 -9.86 12.89
C SER A 109 32.20 -10.49 13.88
N MET A 110 31.78 -11.52 14.63
CA MET A 110 32.66 -12.29 15.52
C MET A 110 33.86 -12.94 14.80
N THR A 111 33.79 -13.14 13.47
CA THR A 111 34.93 -13.68 12.70
C THR A 111 35.97 -12.62 12.33
N VAL A 112 35.62 -11.33 12.41
CA VAL A 112 36.46 -10.22 11.92
C VAL A 112 36.81 -9.20 13.00
N CYS A 113 36.03 -9.11 14.08
CA CYS A 113 36.28 -8.26 15.24
C CYS A 113 35.88 -8.97 16.54
N SER A 114 36.41 -8.48 17.67
CA SER A 114 36.23 -9.07 19.00
C SER A 114 35.65 -8.06 20.02
N GLY A 115 35.36 -8.53 21.22
CA GLY A 115 34.78 -7.73 22.30
C GLY A 115 33.30 -7.42 22.08
N ALA A 116 32.84 -6.23 22.49
CA ALA A 116 31.43 -5.81 22.40
C ALA A 116 31.01 -5.30 20.99
N LEU A 117 31.95 -5.07 20.08
CA LEU A 117 31.65 -4.46 18.77
C LEU A 117 30.82 -5.30 17.81
N PRO A 118 30.94 -6.64 17.76
CA PRO A 118 29.99 -7.47 17.02
C PRO A 118 28.53 -7.20 17.40
N LEU A 119 28.25 -6.94 18.70
CA LEU A 119 26.90 -6.58 19.15
C LEU A 119 26.48 -5.21 18.61
N ILE A 120 27.37 -4.21 18.67
CA ILE A 120 27.09 -2.86 18.19
C ILE A 120 26.76 -2.90 16.69
N PHE A 121 27.58 -3.55 15.87
CA PHE A 121 27.30 -3.67 14.43
C PHE A 121 26.00 -4.45 14.16
N GLY A 122 25.75 -5.54 14.89
CA GLY A 122 24.49 -6.28 14.79
C GLY A 122 23.27 -5.40 15.12
N ILE A 123 23.32 -4.65 16.23
CA ILE A 123 22.21 -3.78 16.68
C ILE A 123 22.00 -2.65 15.69
N THR A 124 23.06 -1.94 15.29
CA THR A 124 22.96 -0.84 14.33
C THR A 124 22.36 -1.31 13.01
N THR A 125 22.80 -2.46 12.48
CA THR A 125 22.25 -3.00 11.23
C THR A 125 20.79 -3.42 11.38
N ALA A 126 20.42 -4.13 12.45
CA ALA A 126 19.06 -4.57 12.65
C ALA A 126 18.09 -3.42 12.95
N ALA A 127 18.53 -2.40 13.69
CA ALA A 127 17.77 -1.18 13.95
C ALA A 127 17.56 -0.38 12.66
N HIS A 128 18.61 -0.17 11.86
CA HIS A 128 18.49 0.50 10.56
C HIS A 128 17.53 -0.25 9.63
N TYR A 129 17.69 -1.57 9.51
CA TYR A 129 16.77 -2.40 8.72
C TYR A 129 15.32 -2.29 9.21
N SER A 130 15.11 -2.26 10.53
CA SER A 130 13.77 -2.10 11.11
C SER A 130 13.13 -0.74 10.78
N LEU A 131 13.93 0.33 10.71
CA LEU A 131 13.47 1.65 10.32
C LEU A 131 13.16 1.70 8.82
N ALA A 132 14.06 1.16 7.99
CA ALA A 132 13.90 1.13 6.53
C ALA A 132 12.67 0.33 6.06
N THR A 133 12.16 -0.56 6.91
CA THR A 133 11.00 -1.42 6.62
C THR A 133 9.76 -1.08 7.44
N LEU A 134 9.84 -0.02 8.28
CA LEU A 134 8.83 0.38 9.25
C LEU A 134 7.43 0.44 8.63
N ARG A 135 7.27 1.16 7.52
CA ARG A 135 5.97 1.38 6.84
C ARG A 135 5.22 0.07 6.57
N PHE A 136 5.92 -0.95 6.08
CA PHE A 136 5.29 -2.21 5.69
C PHE A 136 5.23 -3.22 6.83
N HIS A 137 6.09 -3.08 7.84
CA HIS A 137 6.11 -3.94 9.02
C HIS A 137 5.08 -3.56 10.10
N THR A 138 4.35 -2.45 9.94
CA THR A 138 3.31 -2.00 10.89
C THR A 138 1.89 -2.14 10.35
N VAL A 139 1.70 -2.61 9.12
CA VAL A 139 0.38 -2.78 8.48
C VAL A 139 0.16 -4.21 8.00
N VAL A 140 -1.08 -4.63 7.76
CA VAL A 140 -1.41 -6.00 7.32
C VAL A 140 -1.00 -6.12 5.86
N GLU A 141 0.14 -6.76 5.65
CA GLU A 141 0.81 -6.92 4.37
C GLU A 141 1.61 -8.22 4.40
N VAL A 142 1.94 -8.74 3.22
CA VAL A 142 2.65 -10.04 3.09
C VAL A 142 4.17 -9.92 3.23
N PHE A 143 4.70 -8.70 3.11
CA PHE A 143 6.14 -8.40 3.13
C PHE A 143 6.83 -8.67 4.48
N PRO A 144 6.24 -8.37 5.66
CA PRO A 144 6.86 -8.62 6.96
C PRO A 144 7.17 -10.10 7.19
N LEU A 145 6.23 -10.98 6.84
CA LEU A 145 6.45 -12.42 6.92
C LEU A 145 7.57 -12.87 5.97
N ASN A 146 7.63 -12.29 4.76
CA ASN A 146 8.71 -12.60 3.81
C ASN A 146 10.08 -12.15 4.35
N SER A 147 10.15 -10.94 4.91
CA SER A 147 11.33 -10.41 5.59
C SER A 147 11.82 -11.35 6.69
N ALA A 148 10.90 -11.86 7.53
CA ALA A 148 11.25 -12.81 8.58
C ALA A 148 11.81 -14.11 8.01
N LEU A 149 11.12 -14.73 7.05
CA LEU A 149 11.52 -16.01 6.44
C LEU A 149 12.87 -15.91 5.71
N LEU A 150 13.10 -14.84 4.95
CA LEU A 150 14.38 -14.59 4.27
C LEU A 150 15.49 -14.29 5.26
N SER A 151 15.26 -13.42 6.26
CA SER A 151 16.28 -13.08 7.27
C SER A 151 16.72 -14.31 8.06
N TRP A 152 15.78 -15.17 8.47
CA TRP A 152 16.10 -16.45 9.12
C TRP A 152 16.81 -17.42 8.17
N THR A 153 16.49 -17.42 6.87
CA THR A 153 17.23 -18.20 5.87
C THR A 153 18.70 -17.77 5.79
N PHE A 154 18.96 -16.45 5.75
CA PHE A 154 20.32 -15.91 5.77
C PHE A 154 21.05 -16.23 7.08
N TYR A 155 20.38 -16.13 8.22
CA TYR A 155 20.94 -16.52 9.52
C TYR A 155 21.33 -17.99 9.56
N PHE A 156 20.42 -18.91 9.20
CA PHE A 156 20.72 -20.35 9.22
C PHE A 156 21.80 -20.73 8.20
N GLY A 157 21.81 -20.09 7.01
CA GLY A 157 22.87 -20.28 6.02
C GLY A 157 24.24 -19.80 6.53
N THR A 158 24.26 -18.66 7.22
CA THR A 158 25.46 -18.12 7.88
C THR A 158 25.94 -19.04 8.99
N ARG A 159 25.05 -19.45 9.89
CA ARG A 159 25.34 -20.39 10.98
C ARG A 159 25.88 -21.71 10.42
N TRP A 160 25.29 -22.23 9.35
CA TRP A 160 25.76 -23.46 8.72
C TRP A 160 27.21 -23.32 8.21
N LEU A 161 27.52 -22.25 7.47
CA LEU A 161 28.87 -22.03 6.96
C LEU A 161 29.93 -21.89 8.07
N LEU A 162 29.57 -21.25 9.18
CA LEU A 162 30.51 -20.96 10.27
C LEU A 162 30.60 -22.08 11.30
N ARG A 163 29.47 -22.70 11.65
CA ARG A 163 29.31 -23.57 12.82
C ARG A 163 28.90 -25.00 12.48
N SER A 164 28.58 -25.35 11.25
CA SER A 164 28.28 -26.76 10.93
C SER A 164 28.60 -27.11 9.47
N PRO A 165 29.80 -26.74 8.96
CA PRO A 165 30.15 -27.03 7.58
C PRO A 165 30.16 -28.56 7.40
N GLY A 166 29.26 -29.07 6.56
CA GLY A 166 29.10 -30.50 6.28
C GLY A 166 27.77 -31.11 6.72
N GLN A 167 27.01 -30.46 7.61
CA GLN A 167 25.61 -30.84 7.85
C GLN A 167 24.69 -30.25 6.77
N CYS A 168 23.54 -30.84 6.53
CA CYS A 168 22.55 -30.28 5.62
C CYS A 168 21.78 -29.13 6.30
N PRO A 169 21.80 -27.89 5.78
CA PRO A 169 21.05 -26.75 6.35
C PRO A 169 19.57 -26.81 5.96
N TRP A 170 18.89 -27.88 6.36
CA TRP A 170 17.51 -28.18 5.94
C TRP A 170 16.51 -27.05 6.22
N GLN A 171 16.76 -26.24 7.26
CA GLN A 171 15.97 -25.06 7.60
C GLN A 171 15.93 -24.05 6.44
N CYS A 172 17.03 -23.85 5.73
CA CYS A 172 17.09 -22.92 4.60
C CYS A 172 16.15 -23.38 3.47
N GLY A 173 16.12 -24.69 3.18
CA GLY A 173 15.19 -25.26 2.19
C GLY A 173 13.74 -25.03 2.59
N LEU A 174 13.39 -25.40 3.83
CA LEU A 174 12.03 -25.23 4.36
C LEU A 174 11.58 -23.77 4.36
N LEU A 175 12.40 -22.87 4.88
CA LEU A 175 12.09 -21.44 4.95
C LEU A 175 11.95 -20.80 3.58
N MET A 176 12.76 -21.20 2.59
CA MET A 176 12.57 -20.74 1.21
C MET A 176 11.28 -21.26 0.58
N GLY A 177 10.87 -22.49 0.87
CA GLY A 177 9.58 -23.02 0.44
C GLY A 177 8.42 -22.25 1.06
N LEU A 178 8.50 -21.99 2.36
CA LEU A 178 7.52 -21.16 3.08
C LEU A 178 7.49 -19.73 2.53
N ALA A 179 8.65 -19.13 2.26
CA ALA A 179 8.75 -17.79 1.67
C ALA A 179 8.12 -17.74 0.28
N ALA A 180 8.32 -18.78 -0.53
CA ALA A 180 7.68 -18.91 -1.83
C ALA A 180 6.16 -19.08 -1.74
N SER A 181 5.67 -19.82 -0.72
CA SER A 181 4.23 -19.94 -0.44
C SER A 181 3.61 -18.69 0.19
N ASN A 182 4.45 -17.76 0.68
CA ASN A 182 4.02 -16.45 1.10
C ASN A 182 3.99 -15.50 -0.11
N GLN A 183 5.15 -15.14 -0.65
CA GLN A 183 5.25 -14.20 -1.77
C GLN A 183 6.42 -14.57 -2.71
N HIS A 184 6.14 -14.55 -4.01
CA HIS A 184 6.98 -15.15 -5.06
C HIS A 184 8.33 -14.47 -5.31
N THR A 185 8.48 -13.17 -5.05
CA THR A 185 9.77 -12.49 -5.32
C THR A 185 10.91 -13.02 -4.44
N SER A 186 10.60 -13.73 -3.35
CA SER A 186 11.58 -14.50 -2.58
C SER A 186 12.33 -15.54 -3.42
N LEU A 187 11.70 -16.07 -4.48
CA LEU A 187 12.33 -17.03 -5.40
C LEU A 187 13.53 -16.44 -6.14
N LEU A 188 13.63 -15.12 -6.25
CA LEU A 188 14.78 -14.44 -6.89
C LEU A 188 16.09 -14.63 -6.11
N PHE A 189 16.03 -15.08 -4.86
CA PHE A 189 17.20 -15.43 -4.05
C PHE A 189 17.69 -16.86 -4.28
N LEU A 190 16.86 -17.74 -4.86
CA LEU A 190 17.21 -19.15 -5.06
C LEU A 190 18.46 -19.38 -5.91
N PRO A 191 18.73 -18.66 -7.02
CA PRO A 191 19.91 -18.94 -7.83
C PRO A 191 21.21 -18.82 -7.02
N SER A 192 21.33 -17.81 -6.16
CA SER A 192 22.48 -17.60 -5.27
C SER A 192 22.61 -18.72 -4.25
N PHE A 193 21.50 -19.13 -3.62
CA PHE A 193 21.50 -20.21 -2.63
C PHE A 193 21.79 -21.58 -3.25
N ILE A 194 21.19 -21.89 -4.40
CA ILE A 194 21.42 -23.12 -5.15
C ILE A 194 22.88 -23.20 -5.59
N PHE A 195 23.45 -22.11 -6.10
CA PHE A 195 24.86 -22.07 -6.50
C PHE A 195 25.80 -22.42 -5.34
N ILE A 196 25.58 -21.84 -4.14
CA ILE A 196 26.39 -22.17 -2.97
C ILE A 196 26.14 -23.59 -2.48
N ALA A 197 24.89 -24.05 -2.45
CA ALA A 197 24.54 -25.42 -2.05
C ALA A 197 25.26 -26.44 -2.94
N LEU A 198 25.20 -26.28 -4.27
CA LEU A 198 25.88 -27.12 -5.26
C LEU A 198 27.40 -27.20 -5.06
N ARG A 199 28.01 -26.09 -4.64
CA ARG A 199 29.46 -25.99 -4.47
C ARG A 199 29.97 -26.55 -3.16
N ARG A 200 29.11 -26.72 -2.17
CA ARG A 200 29.51 -26.94 -0.77
C ARG A 200 28.86 -28.13 -0.10
N LEU A 201 27.77 -28.63 -0.66
CA LEU A 201 27.03 -29.76 -0.12
C LEU A 201 27.13 -30.95 -1.07
N PRO A 202 27.17 -32.18 -0.53
CA PRO A 202 26.98 -33.37 -1.35
C PRO A 202 25.58 -33.39 -1.95
N TRP A 203 25.41 -34.14 -3.04
CA TRP A 203 24.16 -34.16 -3.79
C TRP A 203 22.94 -34.64 -2.98
N SER A 204 23.16 -35.57 -2.04
CA SER A 204 22.14 -36.01 -1.09
C SER A 204 21.60 -34.89 -0.20
N ALA A 205 22.46 -33.97 0.25
CA ALA A 205 22.04 -32.83 1.05
C ALA A 205 21.29 -31.80 0.20
N VAL A 206 21.66 -31.60 -1.07
CA VAL A 206 20.88 -30.71 -1.96
C VAL A 206 19.51 -31.29 -2.27
N LEU A 207 19.38 -32.60 -2.49
CA LEU A 207 18.08 -33.26 -2.61
C LEU A 207 17.24 -33.07 -1.34
N LYS A 208 17.85 -33.21 -0.15
CA LYS A 208 17.16 -32.94 1.11
C LYS A 208 16.69 -31.49 1.22
N LEU A 209 17.48 -30.51 0.78
CA LEU A 209 17.05 -29.10 0.70
C LEU A 209 15.84 -28.94 -0.24
N GLY A 210 15.87 -29.60 -1.40
CA GLY A 210 14.75 -29.61 -2.34
C GLY A 210 13.47 -30.21 -1.75
N VAL A 211 13.58 -31.32 -1.00
CA VAL A 211 12.44 -31.91 -0.28
C VAL A 211 11.92 -30.96 0.78
N CYS A 212 12.79 -30.35 1.59
CA CYS A 212 12.37 -29.36 2.59
C CYS A 212 11.69 -28.14 1.95
N PHE A 213 12.20 -27.67 0.81
CA PHE A 213 11.56 -26.63 0.01
C PHE A 213 10.16 -27.04 -0.45
N ALA A 214 10.00 -28.26 -0.99
CA ALA A 214 8.70 -28.78 -1.37
C ALA A 214 7.72 -28.89 -0.19
N VAL A 215 8.21 -29.28 1.00
CA VAL A 215 7.40 -29.26 2.24
C VAL A 215 6.97 -27.84 2.60
N GLY A 216 7.82 -26.84 2.39
CA GLY A 216 7.46 -25.44 2.60
C GLY A 216 6.38 -24.92 1.64
N LEU A 217 6.14 -25.60 0.51
CA LEU A 217 5.06 -25.26 -0.44
C LEU A 217 3.70 -25.87 -0.07
N LEU A 218 3.62 -26.71 0.96
CA LEU A 218 2.35 -27.32 1.40
C LEU A 218 1.22 -26.32 1.70
N PRO A 219 1.45 -25.05 2.13
CA PRO A 219 0.36 -24.09 2.27
C PRO A 219 -0.47 -23.89 1.01
N TYR A 220 0.05 -24.12 -0.20
CA TYR A 220 -0.75 -24.04 -1.43
C TYR A 220 -1.93 -25.04 -1.49
N ILE A 221 -1.87 -26.13 -0.71
CA ILE A 221 -2.98 -27.09 -0.58
C ILE A 221 -4.22 -26.41 -0.01
N TYR A 222 -4.07 -25.33 0.76
CA TYR A 222 -5.16 -24.59 1.37
C TYR A 222 -6.03 -23.81 0.37
N LEU A 223 -5.44 -23.27 -0.71
CA LEU A 223 -6.15 -22.34 -1.60
C LEU A 223 -7.44 -22.91 -2.24
N PRO A 224 -7.50 -24.17 -2.72
CA PRO A 224 -8.74 -24.76 -3.25
C PRO A 224 -9.92 -24.80 -2.26
N PHE A 225 -9.65 -24.75 -0.95
CA PHE A 225 -10.67 -24.78 0.10
C PHE A 225 -11.23 -23.39 0.44
N LEU A 226 -10.65 -22.32 -0.12
CA LEU A 226 -11.17 -20.96 0.00
C LEU A 226 -12.35 -20.76 -0.96
N GLN A 227 -13.51 -20.42 -0.41
CA GLN A 227 -14.77 -20.29 -1.14
C GLN A 227 -15.63 -19.12 -0.65
N GLY A 228 -15.04 -18.21 0.14
CA GLY A 228 -15.73 -17.05 0.70
C GLY A 228 -16.27 -16.12 -0.37
N GLU A 229 -17.25 -15.31 0.02
CA GLU A 229 -18.05 -14.46 -0.90
C GLU A 229 -17.20 -13.46 -1.71
N MET A 230 -15.98 -13.16 -1.23
CA MET A 230 -15.11 -12.14 -1.80
C MET A 230 -13.93 -12.77 -2.56
N SER A 231 -14.04 -14.04 -2.93
CA SER A 231 -12.95 -14.78 -3.57
C SER A 231 -12.66 -14.25 -4.97
N TRP A 232 -11.37 -14.05 -5.26
CA TRP A 232 -10.87 -13.76 -6.59
C TRP A 232 -11.27 -14.87 -7.56
N PRO A 233 -11.86 -14.56 -8.74
CA PRO A 233 -12.26 -15.57 -9.69
C PRO A 233 -11.04 -16.30 -10.25
N THR A 234 -11.14 -17.61 -10.37
CA THR A 234 -10.06 -18.41 -10.92
C THR A 234 -10.57 -19.40 -11.96
N ALA A 235 -10.00 -19.33 -13.16
CA ALA A 235 -10.24 -20.33 -14.21
C ALA A 235 -9.50 -21.64 -13.91
N SER A 236 -8.36 -21.57 -13.24
CA SER A 236 -7.64 -22.73 -12.72
C SER A 236 -6.72 -22.33 -11.57
N MET A 237 -6.63 -23.18 -10.55
CA MET A 237 -5.78 -22.91 -9.38
C MET A 237 -4.31 -22.74 -9.78
N LEU A 238 -3.82 -23.47 -10.78
CA LEU A 238 -2.44 -23.32 -11.27
C LEU A 238 -2.22 -21.92 -11.87
N ARG A 239 -3.16 -21.41 -12.66
CA ARG A 239 -3.08 -20.06 -13.22
C ARG A 239 -3.08 -19.01 -12.11
N HIS A 240 -3.89 -19.20 -11.07
CA HIS A 240 -3.92 -18.30 -9.91
C HIS A 240 -2.59 -18.34 -9.15
N ILE A 241 -2.08 -19.52 -8.81
CA ILE A 241 -0.79 -19.67 -8.14
C ILE A 241 0.32 -19.02 -8.95
N LEU A 242 0.37 -19.24 -10.27
CA LEU A 242 1.40 -18.69 -11.15
C LEU A 242 1.17 -17.23 -11.54
N ARG A 243 0.19 -16.53 -10.96
CA ARG A 243 -0.14 -15.12 -11.31
C ARG A 243 -0.41 -14.93 -12.80
N GLY A 244 -1.03 -15.92 -13.44
CA GLY A 244 -1.33 -15.90 -14.87
C GLY A 244 -2.29 -14.79 -15.29
N ASP A 245 -3.11 -14.27 -14.36
CA ASP A 245 -3.99 -13.13 -14.61
C ASP A 245 -3.23 -11.79 -14.73
N TYR A 246 -2.03 -11.71 -14.16
CA TYR A 246 -1.14 -10.56 -14.35
C TYR A 246 -0.19 -10.72 -15.55
N GLY A 247 0.04 -11.96 -16.01
CA GLY A 247 1.06 -12.30 -17.03
C GLY A 247 2.22 -13.16 -16.51
N THR A 248 2.15 -13.68 -15.28
CA THR A 248 3.22 -14.44 -14.56
C THR A 248 4.50 -13.64 -14.27
N LEU A 249 5.08 -13.01 -15.28
CA LEU A 249 6.33 -12.24 -15.20
C LEU A 249 6.08 -10.74 -15.33
N SER A 250 4.93 -10.27 -14.86
CA SER A 250 4.55 -8.86 -14.87
C SER A 250 4.06 -8.45 -13.49
N LEU A 251 4.42 -7.23 -13.11
CA LEU A 251 4.02 -6.64 -11.82
C LEU A 251 2.51 -6.38 -11.79
N GLY A 252 1.97 -5.72 -12.83
CA GLY A 252 0.55 -5.44 -13.01
C GLY A 252 -0.03 -6.09 -14.26
N SER A 253 -1.37 -6.18 -14.32
CA SER A 253 -2.08 -6.73 -15.48
C SER A 253 -1.88 -5.85 -16.71
N ALA A 254 -1.73 -6.46 -17.89
CA ALA A 254 -1.69 -5.75 -19.17
C ALA A 254 -3.00 -5.00 -19.49
N THR A 255 -4.10 -5.32 -18.81
CA THR A 255 -5.39 -4.61 -18.92
C THR A 255 -5.47 -3.38 -18.01
N ASN A 256 -4.45 -3.10 -17.20
CA ASN A 256 -4.43 -1.90 -16.36
C ASN A 256 -4.17 -0.68 -17.26
N PRO A 257 -5.01 0.38 -17.24
CA PRO A 257 -4.80 1.59 -18.03
C PRO A 257 -3.45 2.28 -17.76
N HIS A 258 -2.87 2.04 -16.58
CA HIS A 258 -1.55 2.56 -16.17
C HIS A 258 -0.40 1.56 -16.41
N ALA A 259 -0.69 0.38 -16.97
CA ALA A 259 0.33 -0.48 -17.55
C ALA A 259 0.64 0.08 -18.95
N ASN A 260 1.67 0.91 -19.04
CA ASN A 260 2.00 1.67 -20.25
C ASN A 260 2.20 0.79 -21.51
N ASP A 261 1.82 1.35 -22.66
CA ASP A 261 2.33 0.96 -24.00
C ASP A 261 3.85 1.23 -24.13
N ASP A 262 4.37 2.23 -23.38
CA ASP A 262 5.80 2.51 -23.22
C ASP A 262 6.33 2.04 -21.86
N ARG A 263 6.95 0.85 -21.84
CA ARG A 263 7.50 0.22 -20.62
C ARG A 263 8.37 1.19 -19.82
N VAL A 264 8.08 1.30 -18.52
CA VAL A 264 9.01 1.94 -17.57
C VAL A 264 10.37 1.28 -17.72
N THR A 265 11.40 2.11 -17.93
CA THR A 265 12.75 1.58 -18.13
C THR A 265 13.28 0.98 -16.83
N PRO A 266 14.01 -0.16 -16.88
CA PRO A 266 14.60 -0.74 -15.67
C PRO A 266 15.46 0.25 -14.87
N ILE A 267 16.09 1.22 -15.56
CA ILE A 267 16.90 2.25 -14.91
C ILE A 267 16.06 3.26 -14.12
N ALA A 268 14.84 3.57 -14.56
CA ALA A 268 13.92 4.43 -13.81
C ALA A 268 13.43 3.71 -12.54
N VAL A 269 13.18 2.40 -12.61
CA VAL A 269 12.82 1.58 -11.44
C VAL A 269 13.97 1.54 -10.43
N VAL A 270 15.21 1.38 -10.89
CA VAL A 270 16.39 1.47 -10.01
C VAL A 270 16.53 2.87 -9.43
N GLY A 271 16.26 3.93 -10.20
CA GLY A 271 16.24 5.31 -9.73
C GLY A 271 15.26 5.50 -8.57
N ALA A 272 14.01 5.05 -8.72
CA ALA A 272 13.00 5.08 -7.68
C ALA A 272 13.44 4.31 -6.42
N PHE A 273 14.06 3.13 -6.57
CA PHE A 273 14.63 2.40 -5.45
C PHE A 273 15.69 3.21 -4.69
N VAL A 274 16.59 3.91 -5.40
CA VAL A 274 17.64 4.73 -4.79
C VAL A 274 17.05 5.93 -4.04
N GLU A 275 16.02 6.55 -4.60
CA GLU A 275 15.31 7.67 -3.97
C GLU A 275 14.63 7.23 -2.66
N ASP A 276 13.89 6.12 -2.69
CA ASP A 276 13.18 5.61 -1.50
C ASP A 276 14.13 5.08 -0.43
N THR A 277 15.19 4.38 -0.83
CA THR A 277 16.16 3.76 0.09
C THR A 277 17.15 4.76 0.67
N GLY A 278 17.37 5.88 -0.02
CA GLY A 278 18.46 6.80 0.28
C GLY A 278 19.76 6.42 -0.44
N ILE A 279 20.30 7.36 -1.21
CA ILE A 279 21.56 7.17 -1.97
C ILE A 279 22.74 6.81 -1.06
N LEU A 280 22.74 7.31 0.17
CA LEU A 280 23.79 7.06 1.16
C LEU A 280 23.82 5.59 1.58
N SER A 281 22.67 5.01 1.89
CA SER A 281 22.53 3.58 2.22
C SER A 281 23.02 2.68 1.09
N LEU A 282 22.69 3.00 -0.17
CA LEU A 282 23.18 2.25 -1.33
C LEU A 282 24.70 2.38 -1.51
N CYS A 283 25.23 3.62 -1.49
CA CYS A 283 26.67 3.87 -1.64
C CYS A 283 27.48 3.17 -0.54
N LEU A 284 27.00 3.24 0.70
CA LEU A 284 27.63 2.59 1.82
C LEU A 284 27.61 1.07 1.67
N GLY A 285 26.47 0.48 1.27
CA GLY A 285 26.38 -0.96 1.04
C GLY A 285 27.32 -1.45 -0.07
N ILE A 286 27.47 -0.71 -1.16
CA ILE A 286 28.44 -1.02 -2.23
C ILE A 286 29.88 -0.94 -1.70
N LEU A 287 30.22 0.14 -1.01
CA LEU A 287 31.56 0.32 -0.43
C LEU A 287 31.89 -0.80 0.56
N MET A 288 30.94 -1.13 1.45
CA MET A 288 31.07 -2.19 2.45
C MET A 288 31.13 -3.58 1.81
N SER A 289 30.49 -3.80 0.67
CA SER A 289 30.64 -5.02 -0.13
C SER A 289 32.09 -5.21 -0.58
N VAL A 290 32.71 -4.17 -1.13
CA VAL A 290 34.12 -4.21 -1.56
C VAL A 290 35.05 -4.50 -0.38
N VAL A 291 34.77 -3.94 0.80
CA VAL A 291 35.54 -4.20 2.02
C VAL A 291 35.37 -5.65 2.48
N ALA A 292 34.13 -6.15 2.57
CA ALA A 292 33.83 -7.50 3.05
C ALA A 292 34.35 -8.60 2.10
N LEU A 293 34.38 -8.36 0.79
CA LEU A 293 34.95 -9.29 -0.20
C LEU A 293 36.46 -9.54 -0.04
N ARG A 294 37.18 -8.64 0.65
CA ARG A 294 38.61 -8.79 0.95
C ARG A 294 38.88 -9.61 2.20
N CYS A 295 37.83 -10.09 2.87
CA CYS A 295 37.94 -10.83 4.12
C CYS A 295 38.09 -12.34 3.91
N GLU A 296 37.98 -13.09 5.01
CA GLU A 296 38.08 -14.55 5.01
C GLU A 296 37.05 -15.22 4.09
N THR A 297 37.33 -16.46 3.72
CA THR A 297 36.54 -17.21 2.74
C THR A 297 35.04 -17.25 3.09
N ASN A 298 34.65 -17.39 4.35
CA ASN A 298 33.24 -17.47 4.75
C ASN A 298 32.50 -16.13 4.64
N VAL A 299 33.08 -15.05 5.16
CA VAL A 299 32.55 -13.69 5.00
C VAL A 299 32.43 -13.31 3.52
N ARG A 300 33.45 -13.65 2.73
CA ARG A 300 33.44 -13.43 1.28
C ARG A 300 32.29 -14.18 0.58
N ILE A 301 32.01 -15.43 0.96
CA ILE A 301 30.90 -16.20 0.36
C ILE A 301 29.56 -15.55 0.70
N ILE A 302 29.30 -15.23 1.97
CA ILE A 302 28.03 -14.60 2.36
C ILE A 302 27.89 -13.25 1.65
N THR A 303 28.96 -12.47 1.56
CA THR A 303 28.97 -11.21 0.81
C THR A 303 28.61 -11.45 -0.66
N LEU A 304 29.20 -12.46 -1.30
CA LEU A 304 28.87 -12.82 -2.69
C LEU A 304 27.40 -13.25 -2.84
N VAL A 305 26.86 -14.03 -1.90
CA VAL A 305 25.44 -14.44 -1.90
C VAL A 305 24.54 -13.22 -1.79
N CYS A 306 24.84 -12.29 -0.87
CA CYS A 306 24.06 -11.07 -0.72
C CYS A 306 24.14 -10.18 -1.97
N VAL A 307 25.34 -9.94 -2.51
CA VAL A 307 25.54 -9.12 -3.73
C VAL A 307 24.83 -9.75 -4.92
N THR A 308 25.02 -11.05 -5.16
CA THR A 308 24.37 -11.73 -6.29
C THR A 308 22.86 -11.78 -6.14
N SER A 309 22.33 -12.01 -4.93
CA SER A 309 20.88 -11.98 -4.70
C SER A 309 20.29 -10.59 -4.91
N PHE A 310 20.96 -9.54 -4.43
CA PHE A 310 20.56 -8.16 -4.68
C PHE A 310 20.55 -7.83 -6.17
N LEU A 311 21.63 -8.16 -6.90
CA LEU A 311 21.73 -7.88 -8.33
C LEU A 311 20.69 -8.66 -9.14
N ILE A 312 20.48 -9.95 -8.85
CA ILE A 312 19.47 -10.77 -9.51
C ILE A 312 18.07 -10.20 -9.23
N TYR A 313 17.76 -9.92 -7.96
CA TYR A 313 16.47 -9.35 -7.57
C TYR A 313 16.21 -8.04 -8.32
N MET A 314 17.12 -7.08 -8.22
CA MET A 314 16.92 -5.76 -8.85
C MET A 314 16.84 -5.87 -10.37
N THR A 315 17.67 -6.70 -11.00
CA THR A 315 17.64 -6.87 -12.47
C THR A 315 16.32 -7.49 -12.92
N VAL A 316 15.89 -8.59 -12.29
CA VAL A 316 14.69 -9.32 -12.70
C VAL A 316 13.44 -8.52 -12.35
N PHE A 317 13.36 -7.94 -11.15
CA PHE A 317 12.23 -7.13 -10.73
C PHE A 317 12.06 -5.88 -11.61
N SER A 318 13.15 -5.14 -11.87
CA SER A 318 13.09 -3.96 -12.76
C SER A 318 12.74 -4.32 -14.20
N TRP A 319 12.98 -5.56 -14.64
CA TRP A 319 12.51 -6.06 -15.93
C TRP A 319 11.03 -6.46 -15.93
N MET A 320 10.52 -6.98 -14.81
CA MET A 320 9.10 -7.34 -14.63
C MET A 320 8.19 -6.12 -14.37
N ALA A 321 8.77 -5.01 -13.92
CA ALA A 321 8.08 -3.77 -13.61
C ALA A 321 7.46 -3.14 -14.87
N ASN A 322 6.13 -3.17 -14.95
CA ASN A 322 5.37 -2.68 -16.10
C ASN A 322 4.30 -1.64 -15.72
N LEU A 323 4.39 -1.06 -14.52
CA LEU A 323 3.47 -0.02 -14.02
C LEU A 323 4.12 1.35 -14.14
N SER A 324 3.38 2.36 -14.61
CA SER A 324 3.89 3.73 -14.76
C SER A 324 4.44 4.29 -13.44
N LEU A 325 5.60 4.97 -13.53
CA LEU A 325 6.18 5.74 -12.42
C LEU A 325 5.67 7.19 -12.38
N GLU A 326 4.92 7.63 -13.41
CA GLU A 326 4.33 8.96 -13.44
C GLU A 326 3.16 9.07 -12.44
N SER A 327 2.45 7.96 -12.20
CA SER A 327 1.43 7.90 -11.16
C SER A 327 2.09 7.91 -9.79
N SER A 328 1.85 8.98 -9.02
CA SER A 328 2.32 9.12 -7.63
C SER A 328 1.85 7.95 -6.75
N LEU A 329 0.60 7.51 -6.92
CA LEU A 329 0.04 6.33 -6.25
C LEU A 329 0.88 5.07 -6.50
N LEU A 330 1.19 4.77 -7.76
CA LEU A 330 1.93 3.55 -8.10
C LEU A 330 3.39 3.65 -7.66
N ARG A 331 4.05 4.77 -7.96
CA ARG A 331 5.46 5.02 -7.61
C ARG A 331 5.69 4.93 -6.11
N ASN A 332 4.82 5.56 -5.32
CA ASN A 332 5.11 5.76 -3.91
C ASN A 332 4.35 4.75 -2.99
N SER A 333 3.37 3.97 -3.49
CA SER A 333 2.68 2.94 -2.70
C SER A 333 2.90 1.51 -3.19
N VAL A 334 3.00 1.27 -4.50
CA VAL A 334 3.16 -0.09 -5.04
C VAL A 334 4.61 -0.52 -5.10
N TYR A 335 5.49 0.28 -5.71
CA TYR A 335 6.92 -0.05 -5.82
C TYR A 335 7.62 -0.24 -4.48
N PRO A 336 7.38 0.58 -3.43
CA PRO A 336 8.16 0.48 -2.21
C PRO A 336 7.95 -0.81 -1.40
N ARG A 337 6.79 -1.46 -1.59
CA ARG A 337 6.53 -2.81 -1.09
C ARG A 337 7.58 -3.82 -1.54
N PHE A 338 8.11 -3.65 -2.76
CA PHE A 338 9.11 -4.53 -3.36
C PHE A 338 10.55 -4.13 -3.05
N TRP A 339 10.78 -3.00 -2.36
CA TRP A 339 12.11 -2.63 -1.85
C TRP A 339 12.47 -3.38 -0.57
N VAL A 340 11.48 -3.84 0.20
CA VAL A 340 11.67 -4.53 1.49
C VAL A 340 12.65 -5.72 1.39
N GLN A 341 12.53 -6.53 0.34
CA GLN A 341 13.37 -7.73 0.16
C GLN A 341 14.82 -7.41 -0.26
N PRO A 342 15.10 -6.58 -1.28
CA PRO A 342 16.48 -6.23 -1.66
C PRO A 342 17.20 -5.39 -0.60
N LEU A 343 16.48 -4.71 0.30
CA LEU A 343 17.10 -4.06 1.46
C LEU A 343 17.82 -5.07 2.37
N LEU A 344 17.29 -6.28 2.57
CA LEU A 344 17.89 -7.27 3.45
C LEU A 344 19.37 -7.59 3.11
N PRO A 345 19.72 -8.07 1.90
CA PRO A 345 21.12 -8.36 1.56
C PRO A 345 22.00 -7.10 1.62
N LEU A 346 21.47 -5.91 1.27
CA LEU A 346 22.19 -4.64 1.36
C LEU A 346 22.60 -4.35 2.82
N HIS A 347 21.65 -4.45 3.76
CA HIS A 347 21.91 -4.19 5.19
C HIS A 347 22.87 -5.21 5.81
N LEU A 348 22.72 -6.50 5.47
CA LEU A 348 23.63 -7.55 5.93
C LEU A 348 25.07 -7.27 5.51
N ILE A 349 25.28 -6.86 4.25
CA ILE A 349 26.62 -6.53 3.76
C ILE A 349 27.15 -5.25 4.42
N THR A 350 26.31 -4.22 4.59
CA THR A 350 26.73 -2.98 5.26
C THR A 350 27.24 -3.26 6.67
N GLY A 351 26.48 -4.01 7.48
CA GLY A 351 26.90 -4.39 8.84
C GLY A 351 28.21 -5.16 8.88
N VAL A 352 28.33 -6.20 8.05
CA VAL A 352 29.53 -7.05 7.99
C VAL A 352 30.74 -6.30 7.44
N GLY A 353 30.55 -5.40 6.48
CA GLY A 353 31.63 -4.58 5.94
C GLY A 353 32.13 -3.56 6.94
N LEU A 354 31.26 -2.94 7.75
CA LEU A 354 31.65 -2.07 8.85
C LEU A 354 32.46 -2.83 9.90
N ALA A 355 32.02 -4.03 10.29
CA ALA A 355 32.75 -4.91 11.19
C ALA A 355 34.12 -5.32 10.61
N THR A 356 34.18 -5.60 9.31
CA THR A 356 35.42 -5.94 8.59
C THR A 356 36.39 -4.76 8.55
N LEU A 357 35.89 -3.55 8.28
CA LEU A 357 36.66 -2.32 8.25
C LEU A 357 37.29 -2.05 9.62
N TRP A 358 36.50 -2.17 10.69
CA TRP A 358 37.01 -2.11 12.07
C TRP A 358 38.08 -3.16 12.34
N GLY A 359 37.76 -4.40 11.96
CA GLY A 359 38.61 -5.57 12.14
C GLY A 359 40.00 -5.38 11.57
N SER A 360 40.18 -4.58 10.50
CA SER A 360 41.48 -4.24 9.86
C SER A 360 42.61 -3.84 10.83
N GLY A 361 42.27 -3.33 12.03
CA GLY A 361 43.22 -3.01 13.08
C GLY A 361 43.87 -1.63 12.96
N ARG A 362 43.74 -0.97 11.80
CA ARG A 362 44.29 0.37 11.55
C ARG A 362 43.45 1.42 12.29
N ARG A 363 44.09 2.34 13.03
CA ARG A 363 43.39 3.40 13.80
C ARG A 363 42.41 4.20 12.94
N ILE A 364 42.84 4.61 11.73
CA ILE A 364 42.01 5.37 10.79
C ILE A 364 40.78 4.55 10.35
N ALA A 365 40.94 3.26 10.06
CA ALA A 365 39.85 2.41 9.63
C ALA A 365 38.83 2.15 10.76
N LYS A 366 39.29 2.05 12.01
CA LYS A 366 38.42 1.97 13.19
C LYS A 366 37.59 3.23 13.38
N ALA A 367 38.21 4.40 13.31
CA ALA A 367 37.52 5.69 13.39
C ALA A 367 36.50 5.84 12.25
N LEU A 368 36.90 5.46 11.03
CA LEU A 368 36.02 5.48 9.86
C LEU A 368 34.83 4.54 10.02
N ALA A 369 35.03 3.31 10.51
CA ALA A 369 33.96 2.35 10.73
C ALA A 369 32.91 2.88 11.72
N LEU A 370 33.34 3.50 12.83
CA LEU A 370 32.42 4.11 13.80
C LEU A 370 31.71 5.34 13.22
N CYS A 371 32.43 6.19 12.49
CA CYS A 371 31.84 7.36 11.85
C CYS A 371 30.78 6.96 10.82
N LEU A 372 31.09 5.99 9.95
CA LEU A 372 30.14 5.47 8.96
C LEU A 372 28.95 4.77 9.62
N ALA A 373 29.16 3.99 10.67
CA ALA A 373 28.07 3.37 11.42
C ALA A 373 27.15 4.42 12.08
N PHE A 374 27.74 5.49 12.64
CA PHE A 374 26.99 6.59 13.22
C PHE A 374 26.20 7.35 12.15
N VAL A 375 26.85 7.75 11.06
CA VAL A 375 26.20 8.43 9.93
C VAL A 375 25.07 7.60 9.35
N TRP A 376 25.28 6.29 9.19
CA TRP A 376 24.24 5.38 8.70
C TRP A 376 23.07 5.30 9.68
N GLY A 377 23.33 5.19 10.98
CA GLY A 377 22.27 5.22 12.00
C GLY A 377 21.47 6.54 12.02
N ILE A 378 22.14 7.68 11.85
CA ILE A 378 21.48 8.99 11.75
C ILE A 378 20.66 9.09 10.46
N GLU A 379 21.17 8.58 9.33
CA GLU A 379 20.40 8.55 8.09
C GLU A 379 19.14 7.69 8.23
N GLY A 380 19.23 6.52 8.86
CA GLY A 380 18.04 5.69 9.10
C GLY A 380 16.98 6.41 9.93
N LEU A 381 17.39 7.16 10.96
CA LEU A 381 16.49 7.99 11.75
C LEU A 381 15.95 9.18 10.97
N ALA A 382 16.79 9.89 10.21
CA ALA A 382 16.38 11.11 9.51
C ALA A 382 15.56 10.82 8.24
N HIS A 383 15.78 9.68 7.58
CA HIS A 383 15.16 9.34 6.31
C HIS A 383 13.88 8.50 6.50
N HIS A 384 13.86 7.60 7.49
CA HIS A 384 12.73 6.69 7.67
C HIS A 384 11.81 7.03 8.85
N LEU A 385 12.29 7.73 9.89
CA LEU A 385 11.44 8.10 11.02
C LEU A 385 10.41 9.21 10.71
N PRO A 386 10.68 10.19 9.82
CA PRO A 386 9.68 11.18 9.42
C PRO A 386 8.56 10.62 8.55
N THR A 387 8.52 9.31 8.29
CA THR A 387 7.31 8.73 7.70
C THR A 387 6.17 8.97 8.67
N ASP A 388 5.36 9.99 8.37
CA ASP A 388 4.15 10.36 9.10
C ASP A 388 3.14 9.23 8.93
N LEU A 389 3.33 8.19 9.74
CA LEU A 389 2.40 7.10 10.00
C LEU A 389 1.27 7.66 10.86
N ALA A 390 0.63 8.72 10.35
CA ALA A 390 -0.49 9.37 10.96
C ALA A 390 -1.49 8.27 11.29
N HIS A 391 -2.00 8.30 12.52
CA HIS A 391 -3.05 7.47 13.07
C HIS A 391 -4.28 7.49 12.13
N SER A 392 -4.21 6.75 11.03
CA SER A 392 -5.16 6.85 9.94
C SER A 392 -6.29 5.89 10.24
N ARG A 393 -7.10 6.27 11.22
CA ARG A 393 -8.47 5.80 11.26
C ARG A 393 -9.29 6.37 10.11
N VAL A 394 -8.76 7.35 9.38
CA VAL A 394 -9.48 8.09 8.34
C VAL A 394 -10.13 7.18 7.30
N LEU A 395 -9.45 6.13 6.80
CA LEU A 395 -10.08 5.20 5.86
C LEU A 395 -11.22 4.40 6.52
N SER A 396 -10.97 3.88 7.73
CA SER A 396 -11.97 3.13 8.51
C SER A 396 -13.17 4.02 8.88
N ASP A 397 -12.92 5.18 9.47
CA ASP A 397 -13.89 6.20 9.86
C ASP A 397 -14.70 6.67 8.65
N TYR A 398 -14.06 6.90 7.50
CA TYR A 398 -14.72 7.30 6.27
C TYR A 398 -15.70 6.24 5.79
N TYR A 399 -15.24 5.00 5.57
CA TYR A 399 -16.10 3.94 5.04
C TYR A 399 -17.13 3.46 6.07
N SER A 400 -16.80 3.46 7.37
CA SER A 400 -17.75 3.15 8.43
C SER A 400 -18.84 4.21 8.51
N SER A 401 -18.49 5.50 8.51
CA SER A 401 -19.46 6.59 8.49
C SER A 401 -20.34 6.55 7.23
N PHE A 402 -19.73 6.27 6.08
CA PHE A 402 -20.45 6.10 4.81
C PHE A 402 -21.47 4.97 4.92
N LEU A 403 -21.05 3.77 5.36
CA LEU A 403 -21.94 2.62 5.51
C LEU A 403 -23.06 2.89 6.52
N GLN A 404 -22.78 3.58 7.63
CA GLN A 404 -23.79 3.93 8.64
C GLN A 404 -24.83 4.92 8.10
N ALA A 405 -24.45 5.84 7.20
CA ALA A 405 -25.37 6.80 6.61
C ALA A 405 -26.35 6.19 5.59
N LEU A 406 -26.05 5.01 5.04
CA LEU A 406 -26.89 4.40 4.00
C LEU A 406 -28.27 3.96 4.53
N PRO A 407 -29.34 4.07 3.74
CA PRO A 407 -30.63 3.47 4.09
C PRO A 407 -30.54 1.95 4.29
N PRO A 408 -31.49 1.33 5.01
CA PRO A 408 -31.56 -0.12 5.13
C PRO A 408 -31.61 -0.83 3.78
N ARG A 409 -30.95 -1.99 3.68
CA ARG A 409 -30.92 -2.89 2.50
C ARG A 409 -30.28 -2.31 1.23
N SER A 410 -29.47 -1.26 1.37
CA SER A 410 -28.82 -0.59 0.25
C SER A 410 -27.87 -1.51 -0.53
N ILE A 411 -27.71 -1.24 -1.82
CA ILE A 411 -26.67 -1.79 -2.68
C ILE A 411 -25.72 -0.64 -3.02
N VAL A 412 -24.43 -0.86 -2.86
CA VAL A 412 -23.38 0.09 -3.20
C VAL A 412 -22.52 -0.50 -4.31
N VAL A 413 -22.36 0.23 -5.39
CA VAL A 413 -21.44 -0.11 -6.47
C VAL A 413 -20.19 0.76 -6.33
N THR A 414 -19.01 0.15 -6.27
CA THR A 414 -17.73 0.81 -6.00
C THR A 414 -16.80 0.75 -7.19
N THR A 415 -16.09 1.83 -7.47
CA THR A 415 -15.02 1.84 -8.48
C THR A 415 -13.64 1.74 -7.81
N GLY A 416 -12.84 0.75 -8.23
CA GLY A 416 -11.50 0.51 -7.68
C GLY A 416 -11.45 -0.47 -6.49
N ASP A 417 -10.25 -0.97 -6.21
CA ASP A 417 -10.03 -2.05 -5.24
C ASP A 417 -10.16 -1.58 -3.79
N MET A 418 -9.62 -0.40 -3.47
CA MET A 418 -9.64 0.15 -2.11
C MET A 418 -11.07 0.30 -1.55
N PRO A 419 -12.01 1.04 -2.18
CA PRO A 419 -13.38 1.14 -1.66
C PRO A 419 -14.09 -0.21 -1.64
N ALA A 420 -13.83 -1.06 -2.64
CA ALA A 420 -14.44 -2.39 -2.72
C ALA A 420 -14.06 -3.25 -1.51
N TYR A 421 -12.77 -3.42 -1.24
CA TYR A 421 -12.28 -4.29 -0.17
C TYR A 421 -12.40 -3.68 1.22
N ALA A 422 -12.30 -2.35 1.35
CA ALA A 422 -12.52 -1.64 2.61
C ALA A 422 -13.94 -1.85 3.14
N MET A 423 -14.96 -1.59 2.32
CA MET A 423 -16.34 -1.78 2.74
C MET A 423 -16.66 -3.26 2.96
N LYS A 424 -16.11 -4.14 2.12
CA LYS A 424 -16.21 -5.60 2.26
C LYS A 424 -15.64 -6.12 3.58
N TYR A 425 -14.49 -5.59 4.01
CA TYR A 425 -13.91 -5.87 5.32
C TYR A 425 -14.85 -5.44 6.45
N LEU A 426 -15.37 -4.22 6.41
CA LEU A 426 -16.31 -3.73 7.44
C LEU A 426 -17.59 -4.59 7.49
N LEU A 427 -18.22 -4.84 6.34
CA LEU A 427 -19.43 -5.65 6.26
C LEU A 427 -19.22 -7.11 6.69
N GLY A 428 -18.06 -7.70 6.34
CA GLY A 428 -17.77 -9.11 6.53
C GLY A 428 -17.08 -9.48 7.85
N CYS A 429 -16.24 -8.59 8.39
CA CYS A 429 -15.42 -8.84 9.59
C CYS A 429 -15.97 -8.16 10.84
N THR A 430 -16.43 -6.90 10.75
CA THR A 430 -16.97 -6.18 11.92
C THR A 430 -18.48 -6.39 12.08
N ALA A 431 -19.13 -6.94 11.04
CA ALA A 431 -20.57 -7.15 10.94
C ALA A 431 -21.40 -5.85 11.04
N ASP A 432 -20.76 -4.71 10.80
CA ASP A 432 -21.45 -3.43 10.67
C ASP A 432 -22.34 -3.47 9.43
N ARG A 433 -23.64 -3.19 9.58
CA ARG A 433 -24.58 -3.06 8.43
C ARG A 433 -24.67 -4.28 7.52
N SER A 434 -24.82 -5.49 8.08
CA SER A 434 -25.04 -6.74 7.33
C SER A 434 -26.23 -6.73 6.35
N ASP A 435 -27.11 -5.73 6.43
CA ASP A 435 -28.19 -5.48 5.47
C ASP A 435 -27.71 -4.83 4.15
N VAL A 436 -26.56 -4.16 4.15
CA VAL A 436 -25.97 -3.50 2.98
C VAL A 436 -25.14 -4.50 2.18
N ARG A 437 -25.14 -4.36 0.85
CA ARG A 437 -24.33 -5.18 -0.06
C ARG A 437 -23.47 -4.29 -0.96
N THR A 438 -22.23 -4.70 -1.22
CA THR A 438 -21.29 -3.97 -2.09
C THR A 438 -20.95 -4.78 -3.33
N VAL A 439 -20.72 -4.08 -4.45
CA VAL A 439 -20.35 -4.65 -5.76
C VAL A 439 -19.28 -3.78 -6.38
N SER A 440 -18.11 -4.34 -6.71
CA SER A 440 -17.12 -3.56 -7.44
C SER A 440 -17.40 -3.51 -8.94
N GLU A 441 -16.93 -2.46 -9.60
CA GLU A 441 -16.90 -2.39 -11.06
C GLU A 441 -16.16 -3.59 -11.68
N ALA A 442 -15.04 -4.03 -11.08
CA ALA A 442 -14.33 -5.23 -11.51
C ALA A 442 -15.23 -6.48 -11.41
N GLU A 443 -16.10 -6.55 -10.41
CA GLU A 443 -17.06 -7.64 -10.24
C GLU A 443 -18.17 -7.65 -11.30
N LEU A 444 -18.51 -6.47 -11.83
CA LEU A 444 -19.39 -6.32 -12.98
C LEU A 444 -18.67 -6.61 -14.29
N SER A 445 -17.34 -6.41 -14.34
CA SER A 445 -16.57 -6.31 -15.58
C SER A 445 -16.55 -7.56 -16.46
N SER A 446 -16.62 -8.75 -15.85
CA SER A 446 -16.47 -10.02 -16.57
C SER A 446 -17.41 -11.09 -16.06
N ARG A 447 -17.71 -12.06 -16.93
CA ARG A 447 -18.53 -13.23 -16.59
C ARG A 447 -17.97 -14.01 -15.40
N ASN A 448 -16.65 -14.21 -15.34
CA ASN A 448 -16.02 -15.01 -14.29
C ASN A 448 -16.18 -14.34 -12.92
N TRP A 449 -15.89 -13.04 -12.85
CA TRP A 449 -16.10 -12.22 -11.67
C TRP A 449 -17.58 -12.19 -11.24
N TRP A 450 -18.49 -12.00 -12.21
CA TRP A 450 -19.93 -11.96 -11.97
C TRP A 450 -20.48 -13.29 -11.45
N GLU A 451 -20.02 -14.43 -12.00
CA GLU A 451 -20.42 -15.76 -11.55
C GLU A 451 -19.79 -16.16 -10.20
N SER A 452 -18.55 -15.73 -9.93
CA SER A 452 -17.81 -16.10 -8.73
C SER A 452 -18.27 -15.35 -7.48
N SER A 453 -18.46 -14.02 -7.55
CA SER A 453 -18.73 -13.20 -6.36
C SER A 453 -20.14 -12.63 -6.24
N GLN A 454 -20.86 -12.44 -7.35
CA GLN A 454 -22.09 -11.63 -7.36
C GLN A 454 -23.40 -12.44 -7.40
N ARG A 455 -23.43 -13.52 -8.20
CA ARG A 455 -24.66 -14.29 -8.49
C ARG A 455 -25.27 -15.03 -7.31
N ARG A 456 -24.50 -15.35 -6.26
CA ARG A 456 -24.99 -16.16 -5.12
C ARG A 456 -25.55 -15.33 -3.97
N HIS A 457 -25.10 -14.08 -3.83
CA HIS A 457 -25.27 -13.33 -2.56
C HIS A 457 -26.06 -12.03 -2.70
N ILE A 458 -25.96 -11.33 -3.83
CA ILE A 458 -26.64 -10.03 -4.01
C ILE A 458 -27.96 -10.17 -4.76
N LEU A 459 -28.02 -11.13 -5.70
CA LEU A 459 -29.15 -11.40 -6.58
C LEU A 459 -29.56 -12.89 -6.56
N PRO A 460 -29.91 -13.48 -5.40
CA PRO A 460 -30.28 -14.89 -5.32
C PRO A 460 -31.50 -15.19 -6.21
N GLY A 461 -31.34 -16.11 -7.18
CA GLY A 461 -32.41 -16.54 -8.10
C GLY A 461 -32.22 -16.16 -9.58
N LEU A 462 -31.28 -15.26 -9.89
CA LEU A 462 -30.94 -14.86 -11.27
C LEU A 462 -29.79 -15.67 -11.89
N SER A 463 -29.48 -16.84 -11.33
CA SER A 463 -28.31 -17.67 -11.63
C SER A 463 -28.27 -18.26 -13.05
N HIS A 464 -29.39 -18.28 -13.77
CA HIS A 464 -29.57 -18.97 -15.06
C HIS A 464 -29.45 -18.06 -16.29
N LEU A 465 -29.33 -16.74 -16.13
CA LEU A 465 -29.26 -15.81 -17.26
C LEU A 465 -27.82 -15.75 -17.82
N PRO A 466 -27.57 -15.95 -19.12
CA PRO A 466 -26.27 -15.69 -19.72
C PRO A 466 -26.08 -14.17 -19.86
N VAL A 467 -24.96 -13.63 -19.38
CA VAL A 467 -24.69 -12.18 -19.50
C VAL A 467 -23.25 -11.96 -19.99
N PRO A 468 -23.05 -11.28 -21.13
CA PRO A 468 -21.76 -11.28 -21.82
C PRO A 468 -20.84 -10.10 -21.46
N ASN A 469 -21.35 -9.01 -20.90
CA ASN A 469 -20.54 -7.80 -20.65
C ASN A 469 -20.98 -7.02 -19.39
N ASN A 470 -20.09 -6.13 -18.96
CA ASN A 470 -20.19 -5.26 -17.80
C ASN A 470 -21.44 -4.38 -17.76
N THR A 471 -21.79 -3.82 -18.92
CA THR A 471 -22.95 -2.96 -19.11
C THR A 471 -24.26 -3.70 -18.84
N GLU A 472 -24.41 -4.93 -19.35
CA GLU A 472 -25.61 -5.74 -19.11
C GLU A 472 -25.69 -6.25 -17.67
N ASN A 473 -24.55 -6.59 -17.04
CA ASN A 473 -24.51 -6.95 -15.62
C ASN A 473 -25.02 -5.80 -14.73
N LEU A 474 -24.58 -4.57 -15.02
CA LEU A 474 -25.05 -3.40 -14.29
C LEU A 474 -26.57 -3.18 -14.48
N LYS A 475 -27.10 -3.30 -15.71
CA LYS A 475 -28.55 -3.18 -15.97
C LYS A 475 -29.37 -4.19 -15.17
N ILE A 476 -28.91 -5.44 -15.09
CA ILE A 476 -29.57 -6.49 -14.32
C ILE A 476 -29.59 -6.14 -12.83
N LEU A 477 -28.43 -5.72 -12.28
CA LEU A 477 -28.33 -5.27 -10.90
C LEU A 477 -29.29 -4.13 -10.60
N MET A 478 -29.29 -3.10 -11.44
CA MET A 478 -30.16 -1.91 -11.30
C MET A 478 -31.64 -2.29 -11.37
N THR A 479 -32.03 -3.07 -12.38
CA THR A 479 -33.41 -3.51 -12.59
C THR A 479 -33.92 -4.31 -11.38
N HIS A 480 -33.10 -5.23 -10.87
CA HIS A 480 -33.46 -6.00 -9.69
C HIS A 480 -33.52 -5.13 -8.43
N ALA A 481 -32.54 -4.24 -8.21
CA ALA A 481 -32.53 -3.32 -7.08
C ALA A 481 -33.83 -2.50 -7.03
N LEU A 482 -34.27 -1.96 -8.16
CA LEU A 482 -35.50 -1.17 -8.26
C LEU A 482 -36.76 -2.02 -8.06
N ARG A 483 -36.83 -3.22 -8.62
CA ARG A 483 -37.95 -4.16 -8.40
C ARG A 483 -38.11 -4.54 -6.93
N GLU A 484 -37.00 -4.77 -6.24
CA GLU A 484 -36.96 -5.12 -4.82
C GLU A 484 -37.02 -3.90 -3.89
N ASN A 485 -37.18 -2.69 -4.45
CA ASN A 485 -37.16 -1.41 -3.73
C ASN A 485 -35.92 -1.25 -2.82
N ARG A 486 -34.76 -1.69 -3.30
CA ARG A 486 -33.47 -1.55 -2.63
C ARG A 486 -32.78 -0.27 -3.11
N PRO A 487 -32.40 0.66 -2.21
CA PRO A 487 -31.65 1.85 -2.58
C PRO A 487 -30.31 1.49 -3.21
N LEU A 488 -29.97 2.11 -4.33
CA LEU A 488 -28.73 1.84 -5.08
C LEU A 488 -27.85 3.10 -5.10
N PHE A 489 -26.57 2.93 -4.78
CA PHE A 489 -25.57 3.99 -4.72
C PHE A 489 -24.33 3.64 -5.55
N PHE A 490 -23.70 4.64 -6.15
CA PHE A 490 -22.39 4.55 -6.79
C PHE A 490 -21.36 5.36 -5.99
N VAL A 491 -20.28 4.72 -5.56
CA VAL A 491 -19.08 5.37 -5.02
C VAL A 491 -18.12 5.53 -6.19
N HIS A 492 -18.12 6.76 -6.74
CA HIS A 492 -17.69 7.13 -8.10
C HIS A 492 -18.55 6.50 -9.21
N LEU A 493 -18.62 7.19 -10.36
CA LEU A 493 -19.21 6.61 -11.56
C LEU A 493 -18.28 5.51 -12.09
N PRO A 494 -18.80 4.30 -12.38
CA PRO A 494 -18.08 3.28 -13.12
C PRO A 494 -17.46 3.83 -14.40
N SER A 495 -16.21 3.46 -14.67
CA SER A 495 -15.41 4.00 -15.77
C SER A 495 -16.05 3.79 -17.16
N PHE A 496 -16.79 2.70 -17.34
CA PHE A 496 -17.54 2.45 -18.57
C PHE A 496 -18.79 3.32 -18.74
N MET A 497 -19.23 4.01 -17.68
CA MET A 497 -20.26 5.05 -17.75
C MET A 497 -19.67 6.46 -17.91
N SER A 498 -18.34 6.64 -17.93
CA SER A 498 -17.70 7.95 -18.18
C SER A 498 -17.04 8.04 -19.56
N ALA A 499 -16.59 6.93 -20.15
CA ALA A 499 -15.83 6.88 -21.40
C ALA A 499 -16.61 7.17 -22.70
N GLY A 500 -17.85 7.67 -22.61
CA GLY A 500 -18.67 8.04 -23.78
C GLY A 500 -19.99 8.71 -23.44
N TYR A 501 -20.17 9.08 -22.17
CA TYR A 501 -21.41 9.63 -21.65
C TYR A 501 -21.07 10.98 -21.03
N ALA A 502 -21.32 12.05 -21.78
CA ALA A 502 -21.81 13.24 -21.12
C ALA A 502 -23.13 12.80 -20.47
N PRO A 503 -23.26 12.79 -19.13
CA PRO A 503 -24.56 12.60 -18.53
C PRO A 503 -25.38 13.81 -18.96
N ASP A 504 -26.18 13.65 -20.02
CA ASP A 504 -27.42 14.38 -20.09
C ASP A 504 -28.19 13.94 -18.84
N TYR A 505 -28.05 14.75 -17.78
CA TYR A 505 -28.72 14.57 -16.49
C TYR A 505 -30.25 14.48 -16.67
N PHE A 506 -30.75 14.75 -17.88
CA PHE A 506 -32.11 14.51 -18.35
C PHE A 506 -32.17 13.95 -19.79
N GLY A 507 -31.53 12.80 -20.07
CA GLY A 507 -31.72 11.99 -21.30
C GLY A 507 -30.93 12.52 -22.50
N THR A 508 -30.14 11.71 -23.19
CA THR A 508 -30.66 10.83 -24.24
C THR A 508 -29.63 9.76 -24.67
N ASP A 509 -29.42 8.72 -23.84
CA ASP A 509 -28.73 7.53 -24.34
C ASP A 509 -29.31 6.20 -23.86
N LYS A 510 -29.28 5.21 -24.76
CA LYS A 510 -30.09 3.97 -24.76
C LYS A 510 -29.87 3.04 -23.56
N LEU A 511 -28.91 3.30 -22.70
CA LEU A 511 -28.60 2.45 -21.54
C LEU A 511 -29.44 2.77 -20.29
N ILE A 512 -29.92 4.01 -20.18
CA ILE A 512 -30.45 4.63 -18.95
C ILE A 512 -31.86 5.23 -19.21
N GLN A 513 -32.65 4.65 -20.10
CA GLN A 513 -34.06 5.06 -20.21
C GLN A 513 -34.81 4.63 -18.94
N GLY A 514 -35.44 5.59 -18.24
CA GLY A 514 -36.26 5.33 -17.06
C GLY A 514 -35.51 5.37 -15.73
N LEU A 515 -34.29 5.92 -15.67
CA LEU A 515 -33.54 6.13 -14.43
C LEU A 515 -33.10 7.60 -14.26
N ALA A 516 -32.91 8.01 -13.01
CA ALA A 516 -32.39 9.33 -12.63
C ALA A 516 -31.27 9.19 -11.59
N LEU A 517 -30.18 9.93 -11.78
CA LEU A 517 -29.00 9.91 -10.91
C LEU A 517 -28.93 11.20 -10.10
N TYR A 518 -28.77 11.08 -8.78
CA TYR A 518 -28.68 12.24 -7.90
C TYR A 518 -27.48 12.13 -6.96
N PRO A 519 -26.59 13.14 -6.94
CA PRO A 519 -25.52 13.19 -5.96
C PRO A 519 -26.08 13.24 -4.53
N THR A 520 -25.50 12.43 -3.65
CA THR A 520 -25.96 12.21 -2.28
C THR A 520 -24.74 11.96 -1.38
N GLY A 521 -24.26 13.00 -0.71
CA GLY A 521 -23.01 12.92 0.06
C GLY A 521 -21.82 12.68 -0.87
N SER A 522 -20.92 11.73 -0.54
CA SER A 522 -19.81 11.33 -1.41
C SER A 522 -20.18 10.33 -2.51
N ALA A 523 -21.44 9.90 -2.59
CA ALA A 523 -21.93 8.91 -3.56
C ALA A 523 -23.02 9.48 -4.49
N ILE A 524 -23.41 8.70 -5.49
CA ILE A 524 -24.50 9.01 -6.41
C ILE A 524 -25.61 7.99 -6.20
N ARG A 525 -26.80 8.44 -5.82
CA ARG A 525 -27.98 7.60 -5.65
C ARG A 525 -28.74 7.44 -6.97
N VAL A 526 -29.22 6.23 -7.23
CA VAL A 526 -29.99 5.86 -8.41
C VAL A 526 -31.47 5.75 -8.09
N TYR A 527 -32.31 6.33 -8.94
CA TYR A 527 -33.77 6.27 -8.88
C TYR A 527 -34.35 5.77 -10.20
N ALA A 528 -35.53 5.14 -10.17
CA ALA A 528 -36.38 5.07 -11.36
C ALA A 528 -36.93 6.46 -11.67
N THR A 529 -36.97 6.90 -12.92
CA THR A 529 -37.42 8.25 -13.31
C THR A 529 -38.82 8.57 -12.76
N GLU A 530 -39.70 7.58 -12.69
CA GLU A 530 -41.07 7.74 -12.16
C GLU A 530 -41.10 7.96 -10.64
N ALA A 531 -40.14 7.35 -9.93
CA ALA A 531 -39.96 7.45 -8.48
C ALA A 531 -38.94 8.51 -8.07
N ALA A 532 -38.33 9.19 -9.05
CA ALA A 532 -37.34 10.23 -8.82
C ALA A 532 -37.98 11.39 -8.04
N PRO A 533 -37.25 11.99 -7.09
CA PRO A 533 -37.72 13.18 -6.39
C PRO A 533 -38.08 14.28 -7.39
N LYS A 534 -39.38 14.55 -7.55
CA LYS A 534 -39.88 15.55 -8.51
C LYS A 534 -39.63 16.99 -8.06
N THR A 535 -39.11 17.18 -6.85
CA THR A 535 -38.80 18.49 -6.28
C THR A 535 -37.49 18.45 -5.51
N TRP A 536 -36.72 19.55 -5.59
CA TRP A 536 -35.49 19.74 -4.81
C TRP A 536 -35.70 19.66 -3.30
N LYS A 537 -36.90 20.03 -2.82
CA LYS A 537 -37.27 19.86 -1.42
C LYS A 537 -37.30 18.37 -1.02
N ALA A 538 -37.91 17.52 -1.83
CA ALA A 538 -37.94 16.08 -1.59
C ALA A 538 -36.53 15.46 -1.64
N LEU A 539 -35.67 15.93 -2.55
CA LEU A 539 -34.27 15.51 -2.60
C LEU A 539 -33.50 15.93 -1.34
N ARG A 540 -33.68 17.18 -0.89
CA ARG A 540 -33.06 17.69 0.34
C ARG A 540 -33.57 16.99 1.60
N ASP A 541 -34.85 16.67 1.66
CA ASP A 541 -35.44 15.94 2.78
C ASP A 541 -34.92 14.49 2.82
N ASP A 542 -34.66 13.88 1.67
CA ASP A 542 -34.02 12.56 1.56
C ASP A 542 -32.53 12.62 1.96
N GLN A 543 -31.78 13.63 1.53
CA GLN A 543 -30.40 13.88 2.00
C GLN A 543 -30.33 14.14 3.51
N ARG A 544 -31.27 14.92 4.06
CA ARG A 544 -31.36 15.19 5.51
C ARG A 544 -31.65 13.95 6.33
N LYS A 545 -32.39 12.98 5.80
CA LYS A 545 -32.59 11.68 6.46
C LYS A 545 -31.30 10.85 6.53
N LEU A 546 -30.38 11.04 5.60
CA LEU A 546 -29.08 10.36 5.56
C LEU A 546 -28.05 11.00 6.50
N THR A 547 -28.13 12.32 6.73
CA THR A 547 -27.19 13.08 7.57
C THR A 547 -27.56 13.15 9.06
N GLN A 548 -28.74 12.67 9.46
CA GLN A 548 -29.20 12.68 10.86
C GLN A 548 -28.42 11.74 11.83
N SER A 549 -27.40 11.03 11.36
CA SER A 549 -26.58 10.11 12.16
C SER A 549 -25.39 10.77 12.89
N GLY A 550 -25.20 12.09 12.79
CA GLY A 550 -24.07 12.78 13.45
C GLY A 550 -22.71 12.56 12.76
N SER A 551 -22.71 12.13 11.50
CA SER A 551 -21.49 11.99 10.69
C SER A 551 -20.92 13.34 10.26
N ILE A 552 -19.63 13.35 9.92
CA ILE A 552 -18.79 14.48 9.43
C ILE A 552 -19.36 15.22 8.19
N PHE A 553 -20.53 14.82 7.70
CA PHE A 553 -21.23 15.38 6.56
C PHE A 553 -22.30 16.39 7.01
N GLU A 554 -21.89 17.53 7.55
CA GLU A 554 -22.78 18.70 7.62
C GLU A 554 -22.98 19.25 6.20
N GLY A 555 -24.21 19.08 5.70
CA GLY A 555 -24.54 19.20 4.27
C GLY A 555 -24.42 20.61 3.69
N HIS A 556 -23.87 20.69 2.48
CA HIS A 556 -24.03 21.85 1.61
C HIS A 556 -25.45 21.83 1.01
N GLU A 557 -26.14 22.97 1.03
CA GLU A 557 -27.43 23.13 0.34
C GLU A 557 -27.22 23.20 -1.18
N LEU A 558 -27.62 22.17 -1.92
CA LEU A 558 -27.66 22.19 -3.39
C LEU A 558 -28.70 23.23 -3.88
N ARG A 559 -28.27 24.12 -4.78
CA ARG A 559 -29.14 25.00 -5.59
C ARG A 559 -29.25 24.45 -7.02
N GLU A 560 -30.11 25.06 -7.84
CA GLU A 560 -30.47 24.55 -9.16
C GLU A 560 -29.32 24.66 -10.18
N GLY A 561 -28.84 23.52 -10.69
CA GLY A 561 -27.94 23.45 -11.85
C GLY A 561 -27.48 22.02 -12.17
N THR A 562 -27.70 21.56 -13.41
CA THR A 562 -27.21 20.26 -13.92
C THR A 562 -25.68 20.16 -13.95
N PHE A 563 -25.00 21.29 -14.10
CA PHE A 563 -23.54 21.42 -14.02
C PHE A 563 -23.01 21.20 -12.60
N GLU A 564 -23.76 21.61 -11.56
CA GLU A 564 -23.33 21.47 -10.16
C GLU A 564 -23.31 20.01 -9.70
N ALA A 565 -24.19 19.17 -10.22
CA ALA A 565 -24.22 17.73 -9.91
C ALA A 565 -23.00 16.99 -10.49
N ALA A 566 -22.59 17.32 -11.72
CA ALA A 566 -21.36 16.81 -12.34
C ALA A 566 -20.12 17.31 -11.60
N LEU A 567 -20.09 18.60 -11.25
CA LEU A 567 -19.01 19.23 -10.51
C LEU A 567 -18.90 18.67 -9.08
N PHE A 568 -20.01 18.33 -8.44
CA PHE A 568 -20.04 17.75 -7.10
C PHE A 568 -19.61 16.27 -7.09
N ALA A 569 -20.09 15.44 -8.02
CA ALA A 569 -19.58 14.07 -8.20
C ALA A 569 -18.07 14.06 -8.50
N ARG A 570 -17.60 15.05 -9.26
CA ARG A 570 -16.18 15.31 -9.51
C ARG A 570 -15.44 15.78 -8.26
N GLN A 571 -16.03 16.65 -7.43
CA GLN A 571 -15.47 17.09 -6.14
C GLN A 571 -15.38 15.95 -5.11
N CYS A 572 -16.35 15.04 -5.06
CA CYS A 572 -16.27 13.84 -4.22
C CYS A 572 -15.14 12.92 -4.67
N THR A 573 -14.94 12.80 -5.99
CA THR A 573 -13.80 12.08 -6.59
C THR A 573 -12.49 12.76 -6.24
N GLN A 574 -12.38 14.07 -6.40
CA GLN A 574 -11.20 14.86 -6.01
C GLN A 574 -10.95 14.85 -4.50
N PHE A 575 -11.98 14.77 -3.66
CA PHE A 575 -11.86 14.66 -2.21
C PHE A 575 -11.36 13.28 -1.80
N GLU A 576 -11.86 12.18 -2.38
CA GLU A 576 -11.33 10.84 -2.11
C GLU A 576 -9.90 10.66 -2.64
N TYR A 577 -9.57 11.15 -3.85
CA TYR A 577 -8.19 11.16 -4.34
C TYR A 577 -7.28 12.08 -3.53
N GLY A 578 -7.79 13.23 -3.10
CA GLY A 578 -7.08 14.17 -2.23
C GLY A 578 -6.83 13.59 -0.83
N MET A 579 -7.81 12.89 -0.26
CA MET A 579 -7.68 12.17 1.01
C MET A 579 -6.76 10.96 0.86
N ALA A 580 -6.87 10.17 -0.20
CA ALA A 580 -5.96 9.07 -0.49
C ALA A 580 -4.52 9.56 -0.71
N ALA A 581 -4.32 10.72 -1.34
CA ALA A 581 -3.01 11.35 -1.51
C ALA A 581 -2.46 11.94 -0.20
N LEU A 582 -3.30 12.62 0.59
CA LEU A 582 -2.95 13.18 1.90
C LEU A 582 -2.64 12.10 2.95
N LEU A 583 -3.25 10.92 2.82
CA LEU A 583 -3.03 9.79 3.73
C LEU A 583 -1.88 8.89 3.31
N GLN A 584 -1.43 8.97 2.05
CA GLN A 584 -0.35 8.12 1.56
C GLN A 584 1.04 8.75 1.67
N PHE A 585 1.18 10.09 1.71
CA PHE A 585 2.50 10.74 1.68
C PHE A 585 2.60 11.98 2.59
N ASP A 586 3.79 12.14 3.17
CA ASP A 586 4.41 13.46 3.36
C ASP A 586 4.61 14.05 1.94
N ALA A 587 3.52 14.60 1.40
CA ALA A 587 3.45 14.96 -0.01
C ALA A 587 4.46 16.05 -0.32
N THR A 588 5.39 15.75 -1.23
CA THR A 588 6.36 16.74 -1.70
C THR A 588 5.69 17.69 -2.71
N ALA A 589 6.26 18.88 -2.96
CA ALA A 589 5.83 19.80 -4.04
C ALA A 589 5.52 19.10 -5.36
N LYS A 590 6.29 18.06 -5.66
CA LYS A 590 6.26 17.34 -6.91
C LYS A 590 5.04 16.42 -6.98
N ASP A 591 4.63 15.82 -5.86
CA ASP A 591 3.43 14.99 -5.78
C ASP A 591 2.17 15.84 -5.87
N TYR A 592 2.16 17.03 -5.23
CA TYR A 592 1.09 18.01 -5.41
C TYR A 592 1.02 18.58 -6.84
N ALA A 593 2.17 18.77 -7.49
CA ALA A 593 2.23 19.25 -8.88
C ALA A 593 1.77 18.19 -9.89
N ALA A 594 2.10 16.91 -9.69
CA ALA A 594 1.61 15.82 -10.52
C ALA A 594 0.09 15.62 -10.37
N LEU A 595 -0.43 15.70 -9.13
CA LEU A 595 -1.87 15.69 -8.88
C LEU A 595 -2.58 16.89 -9.55
N ALA A 596 -1.91 18.05 -9.59
CA ALA A 596 -2.39 19.24 -10.28
C ALA A 596 -2.31 19.12 -11.81
N GLU A 597 -1.28 18.46 -12.37
CA GLU A 597 -1.17 18.18 -13.82
C GLU A 597 -2.23 17.17 -14.28
N ASP A 598 -2.48 16.10 -13.52
CA ASP A 598 -3.59 15.18 -13.78
C ASP A 598 -4.92 15.94 -13.72
N ALA A 599 -5.13 16.78 -12.71
CA ALA A 599 -6.31 17.63 -12.62
C ALA A 599 -6.43 18.60 -13.81
N GLU A 600 -5.32 19.20 -14.28
CA GLU A 600 -5.28 20.08 -15.45
C GLU A 600 -5.56 19.33 -16.76
N TYR A 601 -5.03 18.13 -16.96
CA TYR A 601 -5.30 17.26 -18.12
C TYR A 601 -6.80 16.94 -18.23
N TRP A 602 -7.45 16.63 -17.11
CA TRP A 602 -8.88 16.36 -17.05
C TRP A 602 -9.75 17.63 -17.08
N ILE A 603 -9.22 18.81 -16.79
CA ILE A 603 -9.91 20.11 -16.96
C ILE A 603 -9.82 20.58 -18.41
N ALA A 604 -8.68 20.40 -19.08
CA ALA A 604 -8.51 20.72 -20.50
C ALA A 604 -9.46 19.92 -21.41
N GLN A 605 -9.83 18.70 -21.00
CA GLN A 605 -10.88 17.88 -21.63
C GLN A 605 -12.31 18.45 -21.43
N CYS A 606 -12.53 19.33 -20.45
CA CYS A 606 -13.82 19.97 -20.18
C CYS A 606 -13.97 21.35 -20.83
N ASP A 607 -12.86 22.00 -21.21
CA ASP A 607 -12.85 23.29 -21.92
C ASP A 607 -13.19 23.16 -23.43
N ASP A 608 -13.50 21.96 -23.91
CA ASP A 608 -14.10 21.78 -25.24
C ASP A 608 -15.53 22.36 -25.22
N ALA A 609 -15.62 23.64 -25.60
CA ALA A 609 -16.81 24.49 -25.59
C ALA A 609 -17.99 23.99 -26.44
N SER A 610 -17.87 22.80 -27.03
CA SER A 610 -18.91 22.14 -27.83
C SER A 610 -20.03 21.49 -26.98
N LEU A 611 -19.88 21.40 -25.65
CA LEU A 611 -20.87 20.83 -24.72
C LEU A 611 -21.83 21.86 -24.08
N LEU A 612 -21.72 23.15 -24.44
CA LEU A 612 -22.60 24.21 -23.94
C LEU A 612 -23.79 24.39 -24.91
N ASP A 613 -24.98 23.93 -24.52
CA ASP A 613 -26.21 24.19 -25.25
C ASP A 613 -26.49 25.71 -25.33
N PRO A 614 -26.49 26.32 -26.53
CA PRO A 614 -26.73 27.75 -26.70
C PRO A 614 -28.14 28.20 -26.29
N HIS A 615 -29.08 27.28 -26.07
CA HIS A 615 -30.48 27.60 -25.81
C HIS A 615 -30.84 27.78 -24.33
N THR A 616 -29.98 27.37 -23.39
CA THR A 616 -30.31 27.39 -21.95
C THR A 616 -29.84 28.63 -21.18
N GLY A 617 -28.97 29.45 -21.76
CA GLY A 617 -28.61 30.77 -21.21
C GLY A 617 -28.18 30.77 -19.73
N LEU A 618 -27.52 29.70 -19.26
CA LEU A 618 -27.18 29.55 -17.84
C LEU A 618 -25.78 30.11 -17.54
N ALA A 619 -25.77 31.29 -16.93
CA ALA A 619 -24.64 31.90 -16.26
C ALA A 619 -24.42 31.27 -14.87
N THR A 620 -23.15 30.97 -14.57
CA THR A 620 -22.50 30.97 -13.23
C THR A 620 -23.40 30.73 -12.01
N ALA A 621 -23.57 29.47 -11.61
CA ALA A 621 -24.17 29.09 -10.34
C ALA A 621 -23.11 28.98 -9.22
N SER A 622 -23.51 29.32 -7.99
CA SER A 622 -22.63 29.66 -6.85
C SER A 622 -22.50 28.51 -5.85
N LEU A 623 -21.32 27.87 -5.82
CA LEU A 623 -20.94 26.88 -4.81
C LEU A 623 -20.72 27.56 -3.45
N ARG A 624 -21.64 27.35 -2.51
CA ARG A 624 -21.41 27.68 -1.09
C ARG A 624 -20.70 26.52 -0.41
N VAL A 625 -19.44 26.73 -0.10
CA VAL A 625 -18.63 25.85 0.74
C VAL A 625 -18.86 26.23 2.21
N SER A 626 -19.31 25.28 3.05
CA SER A 626 -19.54 25.45 4.48
C SER A 626 -18.33 26.03 5.23
N PRO A 627 -18.55 26.85 6.29
CA PRO A 627 -17.48 27.38 7.15
C PRO A 627 -16.56 26.29 7.72
N GLU A 628 -17.08 25.10 7.97
CA GLU A 628 -16.34 23.92 8.45
C GLU A 628 -15.41 23.37 7.37
N SER A 629 -15.89 23.32 6.12
CA SER A 629 -15.05 22.97 4.96
C SER A 629 -13.94 24.01 4.76
N TRP A 630 -14.23 25.30 4.97
CA TRP A 630 -13.21 26.36 4.96
C TRP A 630 -12.21 26.25 6.11
N ARG A 631 -12.64 25.82 7.31
CA ARG A 631 -11.73 25.54 8.43
C ARG A 631 -10.84 24.33 8.15
N ALA A 632 -11.39 23.28 7.54
CA ALA A 632 -10.61 22.09 7.14
C ALA A 632 -9.59 22.43 6.07
N ILE A 633 -10.00 23.18 5.04
CA ILE A 633 -9.11 23.71 4.00
C ILE A 633 -8.03 24.62 4.63
N GLY A 634 -8.41 25.56 5.50
CA GLY A 634 -7.49 26.44 6.22
C GLY A 634 -6.50 25.68 7.13
N TRP A 635 -6.96 24.61 7.77
CA TRP A 635 -6.14 23.72 8.58
C TRP A 635 -5.11 22.97 7.72
N ILE A 636 -5.51 22.44 6.56
CA ILE A 636 -4.61 21.82 5.58
C ILE A 636 -3.57 22.84 5.07
N PHE A 637 -3.99 24.06 4.73
CA PHE A 637 -3.11 25.13 4.25
C PHE A 637 -2.08 25.58 5.30
N SER A 638 -2.46 25.59 6.58
CA SER A 638 -1.57 25.99 7.68
C SER A 638 -0.38 25.04 7.88
N ARG A 639 -0.40 23.85 7.25
CA ARG A 639 0.66 22.85 7.33
C ARG A 639 1.51 22.72 6.06
N LEU A 640 1.23 23.49 5.01
CA LEU A 640 2.03 23.46 3.77
C LEU A 640 3.35 24.25 3.92
N PRO A 641 4.50 23.72 3.49
CA PRO A 641 5.78 24.43 3.53
C PRO A 641 5.79 25.73 2.70
N GLN A 642 6.53 26.75 3.17
CA GLN A 642 6.57 28.11 2.58
C GLN A 642 6.90 28.17 1.07
N GLY A 643 7.60 27.18 0.52
CA GLY A 643 8.05 27.14 -0.88
C GLY A 643 6.98 26.72 -1.90
N GLU A 644 5.81 26.24 -1.47
CA GLU A 644 4.89 25.49 -2.35
C GLU A 644 3.51 26.14 -2.52
N ARG A 645 3.50 27.48 -2.57
CA ARG A 645 2.30 28.29 -2.86
C ARG A 645 1.85 28.21 -4.34
N LYS A 646 2.02 27.07 -5.03
CA LYS A 646 1.42 26.82 -6.36
C LYS A 646 -0.04 26.34 -6.24
N ALA A 647 -0.43 25.68 -5.15
CA ALA A 647 -1.84 25.44 -4.82
C ALA A 647 -2.63 26.75 -4.63
N ALA A 648 -1.94 27.84 -4.27
CA ALA A 648 -2.55 29.18 -4.20
C ALA A 648 -2.94 29.75 -5.58
N LEU A 649 -2.39 29.23 -6.69
CA LEU A 649 -2.86 29.58 -8.04
C LEU A 649 -4.24 28.99 -8.35
N TYR A 650 -4.54 27.80 -7.81
CA TYR A 650 -5.85 27.14 -7.92
C TYR A 650 -6.91 27.93 -7.16
N LEU A 651 -6.59 28.34 -5.92
CA LEU A 651 -7.44 29.25 -5.15
C LEU A 651 -7.55 30.61 -5.84
N LYS A 652 -6.47 31.19 -6.38
CA LYS A 652 -6.52 32.47 -7.12
C LYS A 652 -7.45 32.43 -8.33
N ARG A 653 -7.46 31.35 -9.11
CA ARG A 653 -8.39 31.16 -10.25
C ARG A 653 -9.83 30.97 -9.77
N TYR A 654 -10.04 30.17 -8.72
CA TYR A 654 -11.37 30.01 -8.10
C TYR A 654 -11.89 31.31 -7.44
N LEU A 655 -11.00 32.12 -6.87
CA LEU A 655 -11.29 33.42 -6.25
C LEU A 655 -11.53 34.52 -7.30
N GLN A 656 -10.93 34.42 -8.48
CA GLN A 656 -11.27 35.27 -9.62
C GLN A 656 -12.71 35.04 -10.07
N SER A 657 -13.18 33.79 -10.11
CA SER A 657 -14.60 33.48 -10.38
C SER A 657 -15.56 33.93 -9.27
N VAL A 658 -15.11 34.08 -8.02
CA VAL A 658 -15.93 34.62 -6.92
C VAL A 658 -16.08 36.14 -6.99
N ASN A 659 -15.12 36.86 -7.56
CA ASN A 659 -15.19 38.31 -7.76
C ASN A 659 -16.21 38.73 -8.83
N GLU A 660 -16.67 37.79 -9.66
CA GLU A 660 -17.67 38.03 -10.72
C GLU A 660 -19.12 37.83 -10.23
N LEU A 661 -19.34 37.55 -8.93
CA LEU A 661 -20.65 37.23 -8.36
C LEU A 661 -21.35 38.43 -7.68
N ASP A 662 -22.67 38.41 -7.78
CA ASP A 662 -23.65 39.47 -7.48
C ASP A 662 -23.43 40.22 -6.15
N VAL A 663 -23.43 41.55 -6.23
CA VAL A 663 -23.10 42.49 -5.14
C VAL A 663 -24.38 42.78 -4.35
N GLY A 664 -24.53 42.15 -3.18
CA GLY A 664 -25.65 42.41 -2.27
C GLY A 664 -26.01 41.28 -1.31
N ASN A 665 -25.37 40.11 -1.40
CA ASN A 665 -25.60 39.00 -0.48
C ASN A 665 -24.67 39.10 0.75
N PRO A 666 -25.19 39.25 1.99
CA PRO A 666 -24.39 39.45 3.20
C PRO A 666 -23.44 38.29 3.55
N GLU A 667 -23.75 37.07 3.09
CA GLU A 667 -22.85 35.92 3.27
C GLU A 667 -21.73 35.89 2.23
N ILE A 668 -21.99 36.41 1.03
CA ILE A 668 -20.94 36.60 0.01
C ILE A 668 -19.99 37.72 0.46
N GLU A 669 -20.48 38.76 1.11
CA GLU A 669 -19.62 39.79 1.72
C GLU A 669 -18.75 39.22 2.85
N ARG A 670 -19.29 38.38 3.74
CA ARG A 670 -18.46 37.70 4.76
C ARG A 670 -17.41 36.76 4.17
N ILE A 671 -17.75 36.05 3.10
CA ILE A 671 -16.80 35.22 2.36
C ILE A 671 -15.72 36.12 1.73
N ARG A 672 -16.10 37.26 1.15
CA ARG A 672 -15.17 38.25 0.57
C ARG A 672 -14.23 38.84 1.64
N ASP A 673 -14.73 39.12 2.83
CA ASP A 673 -13.93 39.59 3.97
C ASP A 673 -12.95 38.52 4.48
N TYR A 674 -13.41 37.27 4.58
CA TYR A 674 -12.56 36.13 4.96
C TYR A 674 -11.47 35.87 3.90
N VAL A 675 -11.84 35.93 2.62
CA VAL A 675 -10.90 35.83 1.48
C VAL A 675 -9.89 36.98 1.50
N ALA A 676 -10.31 38.21 1.77
CA ALA A 676 -9.41 39.35 1.89
C ALA A 676 -8.46 39.23 3.10
N ALA A 677 -8.88 38.53 4.16
CA ALA A 677 -8.02 38.21 5.30
C ALA A 677 -6.99 37.10 4.95
N VAL A 678 -7.40 36.06 4.23
CA VAL A 678 -6.51 34.98 3.73
C VAL A 678 -5.50 35.53 2.71
N GLN A 679 -5.92 36.41 1.80
CA GLN A 679 -5.02 37.08 0.86
C GLN A 679 -3.99 37.96 1.59
N ARG A 680 -4.40 38.67 2.65
CA ARG A 680 -3.48 39.44 3.51
C ARG A 680 -2.46 38.55 4.22
N LEU A 681 -2.91 37.40 4.74
CA LEU A 681 -2.04 36.37 5.34
C LEU A 681 -1.05 35.77 4.33
N ILE A 682 -1.45 35.61 3.06
CA ILE A 682 -0.57 35.14 1.99
C ILE A 682 0.44 36.23 1.58
N SER A 683 0.05 37.50 1.56
CA SER A 683 0.92 38.61 1.14
C SER A 683 1.93 39.08 2.20
N ASP A 684 1.71 38.76 3.48
CA ASP A 684 2.60 39.16 4.57
C ASP A 684 3.65 38.07 4.83
N GLU A 685 4.81 38.20 4.20
CA GLU A 685 5.95 37.27 4.34
C GLU A 685 6.53 37.20 5.76
N SER A 686 6.13 38.09 6.68
CA SER A 686 6.80 38.29 7.96
C SER A 686 6.13 37.63 9.18
N ASN A 687 4.91 37.10 9.05
CA ASN A 687 4.14 36.69 10.21
C ASN A 687 4.35 35.20 10.57
N THR A 688 5.26 34.95 11.51
CA THR A 688 5.74 33.65 12.01
C THR A 688 4.92 33.07 13.16
N ARG A 689 3.72 33.59 13.46
CA ARG A 689 2.85 33.03 14.52
C ARG A 689 1.54 32.47 13.97
N VAL A 690 1.60 31.18 13.66
CA VAL A 690 0.55 30.15 13.83
C VAL A 690 1.18 29.06 14.68
#